data_AF-A0A5C7IGD5-F1
#
_entry.id   AF-A0A5C7IGD5-F1
#
_cell.length_a   1.000
_cell.length_b   1.000
_cell.length_c   1.000
_cell.angle_alpha   90.00
_cell.angle_beta   90.00
_cell.angle_gamma   90.00
#
_symmetry.space_group_name_H-M   'P 1'
#
loop_
_entity.id
_entity.type
_entity.pdbx_description
1 polymer ?
#
loop_
_entity_poly.entity_id
_entity_poly.type
_entity_poly.pdbx_seq_one_letter_code
_entity_poly.pdbx_strand_id
1 'polypeptide(L)'
;MAAPAVEGAAVTALRSVLLRVRHAAERSGRRPEQIRVVGVSKTKPVSLIRQVYDAGHRCFGENYVQEFIDKAPQLPEDIKWHFIGHLQSNKVKTLLGGVLNLDMVEGVDNVKIANHLDQAVSNLGRNPLKILVQVNTSGEESKSGIEPSDCLGLVEHVKLRCPNLVFSGLMTIGMPDYTSTPENFRTLLNCRLEVCKALGMAEDECELSMGMSNDFEQAKKYSKKKRSASEEDKGIDPVGFLMKLGISHKVFAQFLRERHKALKDLKAEIFKRFLNLQELSTGYEIVGVHRNPEHRMDFMDWAPGARYCALVGDFNGWSPTENCAREGRFGHDDYGYWFISLEDKLREGEKPDELYFQQYNCVDDYDKGDSGVTIEEIFKKANDEYWEPEENEMVKNRFELPAKLYEELFGPNGPQTIEELGEIPDAETRYKAWKEQHKDDPPSSLPPLDIIDNGKVYDIFNIPSDPAWREKFRSKEAPIAYWLETRKGRKAWLKKYTPAIPHGSKYRVYFNTPDGPLERVPAWATYVQPDEDGQQGFAIHWDPPPEYAYKWRNTSPKVPKSLRIYECHVGISGKEPKISSFNDFTEMVLPHVKEAGYNAIQFFGVSEHKDYFTVGYRVTNLYAVSSRYGTPDDFKRLVDEAHGLGLLVFLDIVHSYSAADQMVGLSLFDGSNDCYFHTGKRGNHKYWGTRMFKYGDLDVLHFLLSNLNWWITEYQVDGFQFHSLSSMIYTHNGFASFTGDLEEYCNQYVDKDALLYLILANEILHYFHPNVITIAEDATYYPGLCESTSQGGLGFDYFVNLSASEMWLSLLESTPDHEWSMSKIVSTLKGSGQYSDKMLMYAENHNQSISGGKSFAEILFGEVTEHSPGSNDSLLRGCSLHKMIRLITFTIGGHAYLNFMGNEFGHPKRVEFPMPSNEFSFSLANRRWDLLENGVYSNLFNFDKELMKLDENERVLSRRSPNIHHVNDTEMVISYIRGPLLFVFNFHPTDSYEKYNVGVEEAGEYRIILNTDENKYGGQGLIKEQQYLQRTISKRVDGLRNCLELPLPSRTAQVSLQIKSDLKTLSHLRSQRHYCNAEFQERK
;
A
#
# COMPACT_ATOMS: atom_id res chain seq x y z
N MET A 1 43.54 -0.21 3.21
CA MET A 1 42.13 -0.24 3.63
C MET A 1 41.86 -1.65 4.15
N ALA A 2 41.52 -1.77 5.43
CA ALA A 2 41.28 -3.07 6.07
C ALA A 2 39.95 -3.67 5.58
N ALA A 3 39.93 -4.99 5.38
CA ALA A 3 38.72 -5.73 5.03
C ALA A 3 37.64 -5.56 6.13
N PRO A 4 36.35 -5.48 5.79
CA PRO A 4 35.30 -5.37 6.81
C PRO A 4 35.23 -6.69 7.60
N ALA A 5 35.33 -6.58 8.92
CA ALA A 5 35.18 -7.72 9.81
C ALA A 5 33.76 -8.32 9.67
N VAL A 6 33.69 -9.64 9.51
CA VAL A 6 32.42 -10.39 9.48
C VAL A 6 31.62 -10.09 10.74
N GLU A 7 30.41 -9.61 10.56
CA GLU A 7 29.53 -9.13 11.62
C GLU A 7 28.99 -10.31 12.46
N GLY A 8 29.09 -10.26 13.79
CA GLY A 8 28.71 -11.36 14.68
C GLY A 8 27.18 -11.47 14.90
N ALA A 9 26.65 -12.67 15.12
CA ALA A 9 25.21 -12.95 15.26
C ALA A 9 24.49 -12.06 16.28
N ALA A 10 25.13 -11.73 17.40
CA ALA A 10 24.54 -10.82 18.41
C ALA A 10 24.39 -9.37 17.89
N VAL A 11 25.25 -8.92 16.98
CA VAL A 11 25.14 -7.61 16.33
C VAL A 11 23.98 -7.61 15.34
N THR A 12 23.80 -8.70 14.59
CA THR A 12 22.65 -8.89 13.70
C THR A 12 21.33 -8.90 14.48
N ALA A 13 21.26 -9.64 15.59
CA ALA A 13 20.09 -9.66 16.47
C ALA A 13 19.78 -8.27 17.05
N LEU A 14 20.81 -7.55 17.52
CA LEU A 14 20.63 -6.17 18.00
C LEU A 14 20.06 -5.26 16.89
N ARG A 15 20.61 -5.32 15.67
CA ARG A 15 20.14 -4.50 14.55
C ARG A 15 18.71 -4.83 14.16
N SER A 16 18.33 -6.11 14.15
CA SER A 16 16.95 -6.56 13.93
C SER A 16 16.01 -5.99 14.98
N VAL A 17 16.36 -6.08 16.27
CA VAL A 17 15.56 -5.50 17.36
C VAL A 17 15.48 -3.99 17.24
N LEU A 18 16.57 -3.28 16.94
CA LEU A 18 16.58 -1.83 16.74
C LEU A 18 15.70 -1.41 15.56
N LEU A 19 15.70 -2.17 14.46
CA LEU A 19 14.85 -1.94 13.30
C LEU A 19 13.37 -2.14 13.63
N ARG A 20 13.02 -3.25 14.29
CA ARG A 20 11.65 -3.49 14.77
C ARG A 20 11.21 -2.43 15.78
N VAL A 21 12.13 -1.98 16.64
CA VAL A 21 11.89 -0.90 17.60
C VAL A 21 11.60 0.42 16.89
N ARG A 22 12.33 0.72 15.81
CA ARG A 22 12.14 1.90 14.94
C ARG A 22 10.78 1.85 14.26
N HIS A 23 10.46 0.74 13.58
CA HIS A 23 9.16 0.56 12.92
C HIS A 23 8.00 0.65 13.92
N ALA A 24 8.14 0.04 15.10
CA ALA A 24 7.13 0.16 16.16
C ALA A 24 7.00 1.59 16.72
N ALA A 25 8.10 2.35 16.80
CA ALA A 25 8.07 3.76 17.21
C ALA A 25 7.33 4.62 16.19
N GLU A 26 7.65 4.44 14.90
CA GLU A 26 7.02 5.12 13.77
C GLU A 26 5.52 4.82 13.69
N ARG A 27 5.12 3.53 13.80
CA ARG A 27 3.71 3.10 13.92
C ARG A 27 2.96 3.72 15.09
N SER A 28 3.67 4.12 16.15
CA SER A 28 3.09 4.71 17.36
C SER A 28 3.22 6.24 17.42
N GLY A 29 3.68 6.89 16.34
CA GLY A 29 3.89 8.35 16.27
C GLY A 29 5.00 8.86 17.21
N ARG A 30 5.91 7.99 17.66
CA ARG A 30 7.04 8.32 18.53
C ARG A 30 8.34 8.41 17.74
N ARG A 31 9.24 9.26 18.22
CA ARG A 31 10.62 9.31 17.73
C ARG A 31 11.38 8.07 18.25
N PRO A 32 12.04 7.28 17.39
CA PRO A 32 12.80 6.09 17.80
C PRO A 32 13.80 6.38 18.92
N GLU A 33 14.38 7.58 18.94
CA GLU A 33 15.38 8.03 19.92
C GLU A 33 14.79 8.17 21.34
N GLN A 34 13.47 8.17 21.49
CA GLN A 34 12.78 8.21 22.79
C GLN A 34 12.59 6.82 23.41
N ILE A 35 13.10 5.76 22.77
CA ILE A 35 12.95 4.38 23.22
C ILE A 35 14.34 3.81 23.50
N ARG A 36 14.60 3.48 24.76
CA ARG A 36 15.86 2.86 25.18
C ARG A 36 15.75 1.35 25.04
N VAL A 37 16.64 0.74 24.27
CA VAL A 37 16.81 -0.71 24.23
C VAL A 37 17.89 -1.09 25.25
N VAL A 38 17.56 -1.98 26.18
CA VAL A 38 18.49 -2.53 27.17
C VAL A 38 18.85 -3.95 26.74
N GLY A 39 20.11 -4.18 26.37
CA GLY A 39 20.59 -5.50 25.95
C GLY A 39 20.84 -6.40 27.16
N VAL A 40 20.07 -7.48 27.31
CA VAL A 40 20.18 -8.36 28.49
C VAL A 40 21.42 -9.27 28.38
N SER A 41 22.33 -9.18 29.36
CA SER A 41 23.62 -9.90 29.36
C SER A 41 23.63 -11.19 30.19
N LYS A 42 22.54 -11.53 30.89
CA LYS A 42 22.46 -12.71 31.75
C LYS A 42 22.85 -13.96 30.97
N THR A 43 23.67 -14.83 31.57
CA THR A 43 24.19 -16.07 30.97
C THR A 43 25.03 -15.89 29.68
N LYS A 44 25.26 -14.67 29.20
CA LYS A 44 26.10 -14.39 28.02
C LYS A 44 27.55 -14.09 28.42
N PRO A 45 28.55 -14.55 27.63
CA PRO A 45 29.96 -14.31 27.91
C PRO A 45 30.38 -12.87 27.59
N VAL A 46 31.45 -12.40 28.25
CA VAL A 46 32.04 -11.05 28.08
C VAL A 46 32.35 -10.74 26.61
N SER A 47 32.83 -11.73 25.85
CA SER A 47 33.14 -11.60 24.43
C SER A 47 31.94 -11.20 23.58
N LEU A 48 30.75 -11.73 23.89
CA LEU A 48 29.51 -11.41 23.15
C LEU A 48 29.03 -9.99 23.46
N ILE A 49 29.08 -9.60 24.73
CA ILE A 49 28.72 -8.25 25.18
C ILE A 49 29.65 -7.23 24.52
N ARG A 50 30.95 -7.56 24.41
CA ARG A 50 31.93 -6.71 23.72
C ARG A 50 31.64 -6.55 22.23
N GLN A 51 31.20 -7.59 21.52
CA GLN A 51 30.80 -7.48 20.11
C GLN A 51 29.62 -6.51 19.92
N VAL A 52 28.60 -6.62 20.78
CA VAL A 52 27.42 -5.74 20.75
C VAL A 52 27.80 -4.30 21.11
N TYR A 53 28.74 -4.13 22.04
CA TYR A 53 29.33 -2.83 22.38
C TYR A 53 30.12 -2.21 21.21
N ASP A 54 30.97 -3.00 20.54
CA ASP A 54 31.79 -2.56 19.41
C ASP A 54 30.91 -2.16 18.21
N ALA A 55 29.70 -2.73 18.10
CA ALA A 55 28.67 -2.32 17.15
C ALA A 55 27.93 -1.02 17.52
N GLY A 56 28.31 -0.35 18.61
CA GLY A 56 27.80 0.96 19.01
C GLY A 56 26.75 0.94 20.12
N HIS A 57 26.34 -0.23 20.62
CA HIS A 57 25.40 -0.30 21.75
C HIS A 57 26.07 0.06 23.06
N ARG A 58 25.34 0.71 23.97
CA ARG A 58 25.90 1.17 25.27
C ARG A 58 25.07 0.80 26.49
N CYS A 59 23.80 0.40 26.34
CA CYS A 59 22.90 0.15 27.47
C CYS A 59 22.67 -1.35 27.67
N PHE A 60 23.17 -1.91 28.76
CA PHE A 60 23.10 -3.35 29.03
C PHE A 60 22.45 -3.65 30.38
N GLY A 61 21.72 -4.76 30.47
CA GLY A 61 20.96 -5.17 31.65
C GLY A 61 21.43 -6.52 32.19
N GLU A 62 21.60 -6.65 33.50
CA GLU A 62 22.01 -7.90 34.15
C GLU A 62 21.09 -8.24 35.34
N ASN A 63 20.89 -9.54 35.58
CA ASN A 63 19.92 -10.05 36.57
C ASN A 63 20.62 -10.67 37.78
N TYR A 64 21.82 -11.22 37.60
CA TYR A 64 22.52 -11.95 38.66
C TYR A 64 23.71 -11.14 39.18
N VAL A 65 23.65 -10.70 40.44
CA VAL A 65 24.69 -9.84 41.06
C VAL A 65 26.10 -10.43 40.93
N GLN A 66 26.26 -11.75 41.09
CA GLN A 66 27.57 -12.38 41.02
C GLN A 66 28.16 -12.35 39.60
N GLU A 67 27.36 -12.72 38.58
CA GLU A 67 27.78 -12.56 37.19
C GLU A 67 28.08 -11.11 36.86
N PHE A 68 27.33 -10.18 37.44
CA PHE A 68 27.47 -8.75 37.18
C PHE A 68 28.83 -8.21 37.66
N ILE A 69 29.19 -8.48 38.92
CA ILE A 69 30.47 -8.02 39.48
C ILE A 69 31.67 -8.70 38.83
N ASP A 70 31.49 -9.91 38.29
CA ASP A 70 32.55 -10.62 37.57
C ASP A 70 32.72 -10.09 36.14
N LYS A 71 31.63 -9.76 35.43
CA LYS A 71 31.65 -9.31 34.03
C LYS A 71 31.98 -7.82 33.87
N ALA A 72 31.35 -6.95 34.66
CA ALA A 72 31.38 -5.51 34.42
C ALA A 72 32.80 -4.90 34.42
N PRO A 73 33.72 -5.29 35.32
CA PRO A 73 35.09 -4.76 35.31
C PRO A 73 35.92 -5.17 34.08
N GLN A 74 35.49 -6.20 33.34
CA GLN A 74 36.19 -6.69 32.14
C GLN A 74 35.75 -5.96 30.86
N LEU A 75 34.76 -5.08 30.96
CA LEU A 75 34.14 -4.38 29.84
C LEU A 75 34.40 -2.86 29.92
N PRO A 76 34.27 -2.14 28.78
CA PRO A 76 34.51 -0.70 28.75
C PRO A 76 33.68 0.10 29.76
N GLU A 77 34.31 1.14 30.35
CA GLU A 77 33.73 1.92 31.44
C GLU A 77 32.54 2.80 30.99
N ASP A 78 32.44 3.14 29.70
CA ASP A 78 31.36 3.97 29.14
C ASP A 78 30.04 3.19 28.91
N ILE A 79 30.02 1.89 29.20
CA ILE A 79 28.78 1.10 29.26
C ILE A 79 27.87 1.64 30.39
N LYS A 80 26.59 1.81 30.06
CA LYS A 80 25.53 2.12 31.01
C LYS A 80 24.86 0.85 31.45
N TRP A 81 25.16 0.44 32.68
CA TRP A 81 24.68 -0.80 33.26
C TRP A 81 23.36 -0.61 34.02
N HIS A 82 22.42 -1.50 33.76
CA HIS A 82 21.12 -1.58 34.41
C HIS A 82 21.02 -2.89 35.19
N PHE A 83 20.64 -2.85 36.46
CA PHE A 83 20.27 -4.06 37.20
C PHE A 83 18.76 -4.29 37.08
N ILE A 84 18.35 -5.36 36.40
CA ILE A 84 16.94 -5.62 36.03
C ILE A 84 16.36 -6.86 36.72
N GLY A 85 17.07 -7.44 37.69
CA GLY A 85 16.63 -8.58 38.50
C GLY A 85 16.11 -8.17 39.88
N HIS A 86 15.61 -9.15 40.63
CA HIS A 86 15.24 -8.95 42.04
C HIS A 86 16.48 -8.81 42.92
N LEU A 87 16.58 -7.68 43.65
CA LEU A 87 17.74 -7.36 44.48
C LEU A 87 17.52 -7.74 45.95
N GLN A 88 18.40 -8.59 46.49
CA GLN A 88 18.42 -8.91 47.91
C GLN A 88 19.21 -7.87 48.72
N SER A 89 18.71 -7.46 49.90
CA SER A 89 19.29 -6.33 50.67
C SER A 89 20.76 -6.54 51.04
N ASN A 90 21.18 -7.77 51.32
CA ASN A 90 22.56 -8.12 51.67
C ASN A 90 23.54 -8.05 50.48
N LYS A 91 23.04 -8.04 49.24
CA LYS A 91 23.86 -7.96 48.02
C LYS A 91 24.05 -6.53 47.50
N VAL A 92 23.30 -5.56 48.04
CA VAL A 92 23.31 -4.16 47.61
C VAL A 92 24.73 -3.55 47.64
N LYS A 93 25.43 -3.71 48.78
CA LYS A 93 26.78 -3.17 48.95
C LYS A 93 27.78 -3.80 47.98
N THR A 94 27.66 -5.12 47.75
CA THR A 94 28.52 -5.86 46.82
C THR A 94 28.29 -5.41 45.38
N LEU A 95 27.03 -5.24 44.96
CA LEU A 95 26.68 -4.76 43.63
C LEU A 95 27.24 -3.36 43.37
N LEU A 96 26.96 -2.41 44.27
CA LEU A 96 27.41 -1.03 44.13
C LEU A 96 28.93 -0.87 44.26
N GLY A 97 29.60 -1.76 45.00
CA GLY A 97 31.07 -1.77 45.10
C GLY A 97 31.74 -2.42 43.88
N GLY A 98 31.12 -3.44 43.28
CA GLY A 98 31.70 -4.21 42.17
C GLY A 98 31.42 -3.66 40.78
N VAL A 99 30.36 -2.86 40.60
CA VAL A 99 29.96 -2.30 39.29
C VAL A 99 30.02 -0.76 39.33
N LEU A 100 31.19 -0.20 39.03
CA LEU A 100 31.42 1.25 39.16
C LEU A 100 30.56 2.10 38.20
N ASN A 101 30.25 1.59 37.01
CA ASN A 101 29.42 2.25 35.98
C ASN A 101 27.94 1.79 35.98
N LEU A 102 27.41 1.33 37.12
CA LEU A 102 25.97 1.09 37.30
C LEU A 102 25.19 2.43 37.18
N ASP A 103 24.40 2.57 36.12
CA ASP A 103 23.60 3.77 35.83
C ASP A 103 22.21 3.69 36.49
N MET A 104 21.61 2.50 36.55
CA MET A 104 20.23 2.32 37.00
C MET A 104 19.95 0.97 37.69
N VAL A 105 19.04 0.96 38.67
CA VAL A 105 18.45 -0.26 39.26
C VAL A 105 16.95 -0.25 39.00
N GLU A 106 16.45 -1.19 38.19
CA GLU A 106 15.04 -1.21 37.78
C GLU A 106 14.13 -2.03 38.71
N GLY A 107 14.72 -2.92 39.52
CA GLY A 107 14.01 -3.88 40.38
C GLY A 107 13.74 -3.44 41.82
N VAL A 108 13.49 -2.16 42.11
CA VAL A 108 13.19 -1.71 43.48
C VAL A 108 11.73 -1.99 43.82
N ASP A 109 11.48 -2.94 44.72
CA ASP A 109 10.12 -3.43 45.02
C ASP A 109 9.67 -3.18 46.48
N ASN A 110 10.54 -2.68 47.36
CA ASN A 110 10.18 -2.38 48.75
C ASN A 110 11.08 -1.32 49.41
N VAL A 111 10.57 -0.75 50.52
CA VAL A 111 11.23 0.31 51.30
C VAL A 111 12.59 -0.14 51.86
N LYS A 112 12.73 -1.41 52.25
CA LYS A 112 13.98 -1.93 52.81
C LYS A 112 15.08 -1.88 51.76
N ILE A 113 14.83 -2.29 50.52
CA ILE A 113 15.80 -2.22 49.42
C ILE A 113 16.15 -0.77 49.07
N ALA A 114 15.16 0.11 48.99
CA ALA A 114 15.41 1.55 48.76
C ALA A 114 16.37 2.15 49.81
N ASN A 115 16.12 1.89 51.11
CA ASN A 115 16.99 2.38 52.18
C ASN A 115 18.41 1.80 52.12
N HIS A 116 18.55 0.52 51.78
CA HIS A 116 19.88 -0.10 51.66
C HIS A 116 20.65 0.45 50.46
N LEU A 117 19.98 0.71 49.33
CA LEU A 117 20.57 1.34 48.16
C LEU A 117 21.04 2.76 48.49
N ASP A 118 20.18 3.58 49.11
CA ASP A 118 20.51 4.95 49.52
C ASP A 118 21.74 5.00 50.45
N GLN A 119 21.73 4.17 51.50
CA GLN A 119 22.83 4.10 52.45
C GLN A 119 24.13 3.60 51.80
N ALA A 120 24.04 2.64 50.87
CA ALA A 120 25.21 2.11 50.17
C ALA A 120 25.79 3.13 49.17
N VAL A 121 24.97 3.88 48.44
CA VAL A 121 25.41 4.97 47.55
C VAL A 121 26.13 6.04 48.37
N SER A 122 25.55 6.43 49.51
CA SER A 122 26.16 7.41 50.43
C SER A 122 27.51 6.92 50.98
N ASN A 123 27.56 5.70 51.52
CA ASN A 123 28.78 5.12 52.11
C ASN A 123 29.92 4.92 51.10
N LEU A 124 29.59 4.67 49.83
CA LEU A 124 30.57 4.49 48.75
C LEU A 124 30.96 5.81 48.07
N GLY A 125 30.33 6.93 48.44
CA GLY A 125 30.59 8.24 47.83
C GLY A 125 30.24 8.29 46.34
N ARG A 126 29.24 7.52 45.90
CA ARG A 126 28.78 7.49 44.50
C ARG A 126 27.86 8.67 44.20
N ASN A 127 27.77 9.04 42.93
CA ASN A 127 26.72 9.94 42.46
C ASN A 127 25.33 9.33 42.73
N PRO A 128 24.28 10.17 42.89
CA PRO A 128 22.93 9.68 43.10
C PRO A 128 22.50 8.66 42.04
N LEU A 129 22.00 7.51 42.48
CA LEU A 129 21.70 6.37 41.63
C LEU A 129 20.26 6.43 41.11
N LYS A 130 20.06 6.26 39.80
CA LYS A 130 18.71 6.19 39.23
C LYS A 130 18.05 4.86 39.57
N ILE A 131 16.76 4.92 39.91
CA ILE A 131 15.98 3.71 40.18
C ILE A 131 14.63 3.74 39.47
N LEU A 132 14.15 2.56 39.08
CA LEU A 132 12.75 2.31 38.76
C LEU A 132 12.12 1.47 39.87
N VAL A 133 10.83 1.71 40.13
CA VAL A 133 10.04 0.88 41.05
C VAL A 133 9.38 -0.24 40.25
N GLN A 134 9.64 -1.49 40.63
CA GLN A 134 9.05 -2.66 40.00
C GLN A 134 7.67 -2.93 40.58
N VAL A 135 6.63 -2.86 39.74
CA VAL A 135 5.23 -3.10 40.10
C VAL A 135 4.83 -4.51 39.68
N ASN A 136 4.23 -5.28 40.58
CA ASN A 136 3.67 -6.59 40.26
C ASN A 136 2.33 -6.42 39.53
N THR A 137 2.35 -6.27 38.21
CA THR A 137 1.11 -6.07 37.45
C THR A 137 0.37 -7.38 37.17
N SER A 138 1.01 -8.54 37.31
CA SER A 138 0.40 -9.85 37.01
C SER A 138 -0.44 -10.42 38.15
N GLY A 139 -0.24 -9.93 39.38
CA GLY A 139 -0.91 -10.47 40.57
C GLY A 139 -0.45 -11.86 40.98
N GLU A 140 0.65 -12.37 40.41
CA GLU A 140 1.23 -13.66 40.79
C GLU A 140 2.10 -13.50 42.04
N GLU A 141 1.84 -14.28 43.09
CA GLU A 141 2.65 -14.27 44.32
C GLU A 141 4.12 -14.68 44.09
N SER A 142 4.41 -15.37 42.98
CA SER A 142 5.74 -15.86 42.62
C SER A 142 6.63 -14.80 41.97
N LYS A 143 6.08 -13.65 41.54
CA LYS A 143 6.84 -12.57 40.89
C LYS A 143 7.19 -11.47 41.88
N SER A 144 8.42 -10.97 41.77
CA SER A 144 8.87 -9.81 42.54
C SER A 144 8.18 -8.53 42.06
N GLY A 145 7.92 -7.60 42.98
CA GLY A 145 7.29 -6.32 42.67
C GLY A 145 6.40 -5.86 43.81
N ILE A 146 6.17 -4.56 43.90
CA ILE A 146 5.19 -3.99 44.82
C ILE A 146 3.79 -4.11 44.22
N GLU A 147 2.79 -4.34 45.08
CA GLU A 147 1.38 -4.31 44.65
C GLU A 147 1.03 -2.94 44.04
N PRO A 148 0.23 -2.88 42.96
CA PRO A 148 -0.13 -1.62 42.31
C PRO A 148 -0.68 -0.56 43.28
N SER A 149 -1.46 -0.98 44.29
CA SER A 149 -2.03 -0.10 45.32
C SER A 149 -1.00 0.54 46.24
N ASP A 150 0.15 -0.11 46.45
CA ASP A 150 1.21 0.35 47.37
C ASP A 150 2.34 1.07 46.63
N CYS A 151 2.32 1.08 45.29
CA CYS A 151 3.34 1.69 44.42
C CYS A 151 3.60 3.16 44.79
N LEU A 152 2.55 3.97 44.95
CA LEU A 152 2.67 5.39 45.29
C LEU A 152 3.44 5.60 46.61
N GLY A 153 3.13 4.81 47.64
CA GLY A 153 3.78 4.93 48.95
C GLY A 153 5.27 4.65 48.91
N LEU A 154 5.71 3.65 48.11
CA LEU A 154 7.12 3.38 47.91
C LEU A 154 7.82 4.49 47.13
N VAL A 155 7.18 5.03 46.09
CA VAL A 155 7.74 6.13 45.30
C VAL A 155 7.92 7.40 46.15
N GLU A 156 6.92 7.76 46.96
CA GLU A 156 7.02 8.87 47.91
C GLU A 156 8.16 8.66 48.92
N HIS A 157 8.32 7.44 49.42
CA HIS A 157 9.44 7.10 50.30
C HIS A 157 10.79 7.30 49.61
N VAL A 158 10.97 6.83 48.38
CA VAL A 158 12.21 7.07 47.62
C VAL A 158 12.45 8.57 47.45
N LYS A 159 11.45 9.33 47.02
CA LYS A 159 11.59 10.76 46.73
C LYS A 159 11.89 11.61 47.97
N LEU A 160 11.27 11.29 49.10
CA LEU A 160 11.32 12.11 50.32
C LEU A 160 12.37 11.65 51.34
N ARG A 161 12.72 10.35 51.35
CA ARG A 161 13.58 9.75 52.38
C ARG A 161 14.91 9.21 51.87
N CYS A 162 15.10 9.08 50.55
CA CYS A 162 16.33 8.54 49.95
C CYS A 162 17.05 9.62 49.10
N PRO A 163 17.78 10.58 49.71
CA PRO A 163 18.38 11.71 49.00
C PRO A 163 19.49 11.31 47.99
N ASN A 164 20.04 10.10 48.10
CA ASN A 164 21.07 9.56 47.22
C ASN A 164 20.48 8.70 46.09
N LEU A 165 19.15 8.60 45.99
CA LEU A 165 18.46 7.92 44.90
C LEU A 165 17.67 8.92 44.04
N VAL A 166 17.60 8.65 42.74
CA VAL A 166 16.83 9.43 41.78
C VAL A 166 15.72 8.55 41.21
N PHE A 167 14.50 8.75 41.70
CA PHE A 167 13.32 8.12 41.11
C PHE A 167 13.20 8.54 39.63
N SER A 168 13.29 7.56 38.73
CA SER A 168 13.30 7.77 37.28
C SER A 168 12.07 7.19 36.59
N GLY A 169 11.30 6.30 37.22
CA GLY A 169 10.15 5.69 36.59
C GLY A 169 9.68 4.37 37.21
N LEU A 170 8.82 3.65 36.48
CA LEU A 170 8.25 2.36 36.89
C LEU A 170 8.68 1.24 35.94
N MET A 171 8.72 0.01 36.46
CA MET A 171 9.04 -1.21 35.72
C MET A 171 7.96 -2.26 35.96
N THR A 172 7.66 -3.10 34.98
CA THR A 172 6.95 -4.37 35.21
C THR A 172 7.58 -5.51 34.44
N ILE A 173 7.42 -6.72 34.96
CA ILE A 173 7.62 -7.97 34.22
C ILE A 173 6.24 -8.58 34.00
N GLY A 174 5.69 -8.39 32.79
CA GLY A 174 4.36 -8.89 32.43
C GLY A 174 4.26 -10.42 32.44
N MET A 175 3.04 -10.94 32.38
CA MET A 175 2.85 -12.37 32.11
C MET A 175 3.28 -12.72 30.68
N PRO A 176 3.83 -13.93 30.43
CA PRO A 176 4.20 -14.35 29.08
C PRO A 176 2.99 -14.59 28.17
N ASP A 177 1.76 -14.62 28.70
CA ASP A 177 0.55 -14.85 27.92
C ASP A 177 0.09 -13.57 27.22
N TYR A 178 0.09 -13.59 25.88
CA TYR A 178 -0.26 -12.43 25.05
C TYR A 178 -1.67 -11.87 25.31
N THR A 179 -2.57 -12.65 25.94
CA THR A 179 -3.92 -12.24 26.32
C THR A 179 -3.94 -11.25 27.50
N SER A 180 -3.03 -11.40 28.46
CA SER A 180 -3.00 -10.57 29.68
C SER A 180 -1.94 -9.47 29.62
N THR A 181 -1.00 -9.53 28.66
CA THR A 181 0.00 -8.49 28.38
C THR A 181 -0.58 -7.07 28.22
N PRO A 182 -1.69 -6.86 27.48
CA PRO A 182 -2.39 -5.57 27.43
C PRO A 182 -2.84 -5.03 28.80
N GLU A 183 -3.32 -5.90 29.67
CA GLU A 183 -3.83 -5.53 30.99
C GLU A 183 -2.69 -5.19 31.96
N ASN A 184 -1.58 -5.93 31.87
CA ASN A 184 -0.34 -5.67 32.61
C ASN A 184 0.21 -4.27 32.31
N PHE A 185 0.32 -3.91 31.02
CA PHE A 185 0.81 -2.59 30.61
C PHE A 185 -0.16 -1.48 30.97
N ARG A 186 -1.47 -1.73 30.90
CA ARG A 186 -2.49 -0.77 31.35
C ARG A 186 -2.40 -0.51 32.85
N THR A 187 -2.14 -1.54 33.64
CA THR A 187 -1.97 -1.42 35.10
C THR A 187 -0.74 -0.59 35.45
N LEU A 188 0.40 -0.82 34.78
CA LEU A 188 1.60 0.00 34.98
C LEU A 188 1.38 1.46 34.58
N LEU A 189 0.64 1.70 33.48
CA LEU A 189 0.30 3.04 33.02
C LEU A 189 -0.58 3.79 34.05
N ASN A 190 -1.56 3.11 34.64
CA ASN A 190 -2.41 3.68 35.68
C ASN A 190 -1.57 4.07 36.91
N CYS A 191 -0.65 3.19 37.34
CA CYS A 191 0.28 3.51 38.43
C CYS A 191 1.12 4.75 38.12
N ARG A 192 1.62 4.89 36.88
CA ARG A 192 2.37 6.08 36.46
C ARG A 192 1.53 7.34 36.56
N LEU A 193 0.27 7.31 36.11
CA LEU A 193 -0.62 8.47 36.18
C LEU A 193 -0.85 8.92 37.62
N GLU A 194 -1.06 7.97 38.54
CA GLU A 194 -1.22 8.25 39.96
C GLU A 194 0.04 8.85 40.58
N VAL A 195 1.21 8.26 40.30
CA VAL A 195 2.52 8.75 40.76
C VAL A 195 2.83 10.14 40.24
N CYS A 196 2.70 10.37 38.92
CA CYS A 196 2.96 11.68 38.31
C CYS A 196 2.04 12.76 38.88
N LYS A 197 0.76 12.44 39.08
CA LYS A 197 -0.22 13.35 39.67
C LYS A 197 0.13 13.71 41.11
N ALA A 198 0.49 12.72 41.94
CA ALA A 198 0.85 12.94 43.34
C ALA A 198 2.14 13.74 43.51
N LEU A 199 3.14 13.49 42.66
CA LEU A 199 4.44 14.17 42.70
C LEU A 199 4.48 15.50 41.93
N GLY A 200 3.41 15.86 41.20
CA GLY A 200 3.40 17.03 40.32
C GLY A 200 4.44 16.95 39.18
N MET A 201 4.80 15.74 38.76
CA MET A 201 5.77 15.48 37.70
C MET A 201 5.07 15.33 36.35
N ALA A 202 5.75 15.72 35.27
CA ALA A 202 5.22 15.48 33.93
C ALA A 202 5.35 13.99 33.56
N GLU A 203 4.38 13.44 32.84
CA GLU A 203 4.38 12.01 32.49
C GLU A 203 5.60 11.55 31.68
N ASP A 204 6.26 12.45 30.96
CA ASP A 204 7.50 12.19 30.21
C ASP A 204 8.76 12.20 31.07
N GLU A 205 8.67 12.66 32.32
CA GLU A 205 9.74 12.57 33.31
C GLU A 205 9.71 11.24 34.09
N CYS A 206 8.63 10.46 33.96
CA CYS A 206 8.47 9.15 34.58
C CYS A 206 8.62 8.04 33.52
N GLU A 207 9.82 7.47 33.42
CA GLU A 207 10.12 6.39 32.48
C GLU A 207 9.28 5.13 32.76
N LEU A 208 9.02 4.33 31.72
CA LEU A 208 8.39 3.01 31.86
C LEU A 208 9.30 1.95 31.24
N SER A 209 9.73 1.00 32.05
CA SER A 209 10.44 -0.20 31.59
C SER A 209 9.45 -1.36 31.52
N MET A 210 9.01 -1.67 30.30
CA MET A 210 8.02 -2.70 30.01
C MET A 210 8.18 -3.22 28.57
N GLY A 211 7.94 -4.52 28.37
CA GLY A 211 8.13 -5.21 27.10
C GLY A 211 9.50 -5.88 26.98
N MET A 212 9.48 -7.20 26.78
CA MET A 212 10.59 -8.06 26.42
C MET A 212 10.66 -8.25 24.89
N SER A 213 11.64 -9.00 24.39
CA SER A 213 11.89 -9.20 22.95
C SER A 213 10.67 -9.66 22.13
N ASN A 214 9.69 -10.31 22.77
CA ASN A 214 8.54 -10.91 22.11
C ASN A 214 7.26 -10.06 22.22
N ASP A 215 7.20 -9.06 23.10
CA ASP A 215 5.97 -8.29 23.39
C ASP A 215 6.17 -6.75 23.49
N PHE A 216 7.39 -6.24 23.25
CA PHE A 216 7.67 -4.80 23.25
C PHE A 216 6.84 -4.00 22.24
N GLU A 217 6.35 -4.64 21.17
CA GLU A 217 5.48 -4.01 20.19
C GLU A 217 4.12 -3.65 20.79
N GLN A 218 3.61 -4.46 21.72
CA GLN A 218 2.39 -4.17 22.47
C GLN A 218 2.61 -3.12 23.56
N ALA A 219 3.75 -3.17 24.27
CA ALA A 219 4.12 -2.21 25.32
C ALA A 219 4.10 -0.75 24.83
N LYS A 220 4.45 -0.53 23.56
CA LYS A 220 4.50 0.81 22.95
C LYS A 220 3.14 1.42 22.65
N LYS A 221 2.10 0.60 22.39
CA LYS A 221 0.72 1.09 22.19
C LYS A 221 0.18 1.84 23.42
N TYR A 222 0.62 1.46 24.63
CA TYR A 222 0.09 1.98 25.89
C TYR A 222 0.85 3.19 26.45
N SER A 223 2.01 3.57 25.89
CA SER A 223 2.84 4.67 26.41
C SER A 223 2.48 6.08 25.87
N LYS A 224 1.31 6.28 25.26
CA LYS A 224 0.92 7.53 24.56
C LYS A 224 0.78 8.72 25.54
N LYS A 225 1.43 9.85 25.24
CA LYS A 225 1.17 11.17 25.88
C LYS A 225 -0.04 11.78 25.18
N LYS A 226 -1.04 12.27 25.94
CA LYS A 226 -2.07 13.18 25.42
C LYS A 226 -1.39 14.45 24.90
N ARG A 227 -1.08 14.49 23.60
CA ARG A 227 -0.93 15.74 22.86
C ARG A 227 -2.32 16.20 22.44
N SER A 228 -2.52 17.52 22.44
CA SER A 228 -3.74 18.21 22.02
C SER A 228 -4.44 17.47 20.90
N ALA A 229 -5.70 17.07 21.14
CA ALA A 229 -6.51 16.19 20.31
C ALA A 229 -6.32 16.42 18.80
N SER A 230 -5.53 15.56 18.17
CA SER A 230 -5.71 15.21 16.76
C SER A 230 -6.83 14.16 16.66
N GLU A 231 -7.51 14.11 15.52
CA GLU A 231 -8.73 13.33 15.30
C GLU A 231 -8.63 11.83 15.65
N GLU A 232 -7.43 11.26 15.69
CA GLU A 232 -7.14 9.86 16.06
C GLU A 232 -7.39 9.52 17.55
N ASP A 233 -7.51 10.51 18.44
CA ASP A 233 -7.76 10.28 19.88
C ASP A 233 -9.26 10.27 20.24
N LYS A 234 -10.14 10.44 19.24
CA LYS A 234 -11.56 10.11 19.36
C LYS A 234 -11.70 8.64 19.00
N GLY A 235 -12.28 7.83 19.88
CA GLY A 235 -12.67 6.45 19.54
C GLY A 235 -13.53 6.42 18.26
N ILE A 236 -13.69 5.23 17.67
CA ILE A 236 -14.48 5.08 16.43
C ILE A 236 -15.88 5.67 16.65
N ASP A 237 -16.22 6.68 15.85
CA ASP A 237 -17.54 7.31 15.82
C ASP A 237 -18.16 7.04 14.45
N PRO A 238 -19.03 6.00 14.32
CA PRO A 238 -19.62 5.63 13.03
C PRO A 238 -20.46 6.74 12.37
N VAL A 239 -20.80 7.81 13.10
CA VAL A 239 -21.58 8.94 12.59
C VAL A 239 -20.82 10.27 12.72
N GLY A 240 -19.52 10.21 13.03
CA GLY A 240 -18.71 11.38 13.34
C GLY A 240 -18.65 12.39 12.20
N PHE A 241 -18.59 11.89 10.96
CA PHE A 241 -18.57 12.76 9.78
C PHE A 241 -19.89 13.51 9.57
N LEU A 242 -21.04 12.95 9.99
CA LEU A 242 -22.32 13.67 9.90
C LEU A 242 -22.31 14.94 10.77
N MET A 243 -21.76 14.84 11.97
CA MET A 243 -21.61 15.98 12.87
C MET A 243 -20.65 17.02 12.32
N LYS A 244 -19.51 16.58 11.76
CA LYS A 244 -18.52 17.44 11.10
C LYS A 244 -19.15 18.27 9.97
N LEU A 245 -20.10 17.69 9.25
CA LEU A 245 -20.76 18.31 8.10
C LEU A 245 -22.07 19.02 8.45
N GLY A 246 -22.50 18.98 9.72
CA GLY A 246 -23.78 19.54 10.14
C GLY A 246 -24.99 18.80 9.55
N ILE A 247 -24.84 17.53 9.17
CA ILE A 247 -25.92 16.69 8.65
C ILE A 247 -26.70 16.08 9.82
N SER A 248 -27.99 16.39 9.92
CA SER A 248 -28.89 15.82 10.93
C SER A 248 -29.94 14.92 10.28
N HIS A 249 -29.54 13.68 9.96
CA HIS A 249 -30.44 12.68 9.36
C HIS A 249 -30.44 11.36 10.14
N LYS A 250 -31.54 11.08 10.87
CA LYS A 250 -31.61 9.95 11.82
C LYS A 250 -31.50 8.58 11.16
N VAL A 251 -32.16 8.39 10.01
CA VAL A 251 -32.18 7.08 9.31
C VAL A 251 -30.79 6.76 8.78
N PHE A 252 -30.13 7.74 8.17
CA PHE A 252 -28.77 7.55 7.65
C PHE A 252 -27.75 7.36 8.78
N ALA A 253 -27.87 8.10 9.89
CA ALA A 253 -27.05 7.87 11.07
C ALA A 253 -27.21 6.44 11.63
N GLN A 254 -28.43 5.91 11.67
CA GLN A 254 -28.70 4.54 12.07
C GLN A 254 -28.08 3.52 11.10
N PHE A 255 -28.22 3.76 9.79
CA PHE A 255 -27.59 2.95 8.74
C PHE A 255 -26.06 2.87 8.91
N LEU A 256 -25.39 4.00 9.17
CA LEU A 256 -23.93 4.02 9.39
C LEU A 256 -23.51 3.22 10.63
N ARG A 257 -24.29 3.27 11.72
CA ARG A 257 -24.05 2.45 12.92
C ARG A 257 -24.21 0.96 12.64
N GLU A 258 -25.23 0.59 11.87
CA GLU A 258 -25.45 -0.80 11.44
C GLU A 258 -24.32 -1.28 10.53
N ARG A 259 -23.88 -0.46 9.58
CA ARG A 259 -22.73 -0.75 8.70
C ARG A 259 -21.45 -0.95 9.52
N HIS A 260 -21.18 -0.09 10.50
CA HIS A 260 -20.02 -0.26 11.38
C HIS A 260 -20.10 -1.56 12.21
N LYS A 261 -21.29 -1.91 12.71
CA LYS A 261 -21.50 -3.19 13.38
C LYS A 261 -21.21 -4.36 12.43
N ALA A 262 -21.77 -4.33 11.22
CA ALA A 262 -21.55 -5.37 10.21
C ALA A 262 -20.05 -5.50 9.83
N LEU A 263 -19.32 -4.38 9.72
CA LEU A 263 -17.87 -4.39 9.53
C LEU A 263 -17.13 -5.09 10.67
N LYS A 264 -17.54 -4.84 11.92
CA LYS A 264 -16.93 -5.49 13.08
C LYS A 264 -17.21 -7.00 13.08
N ASP A 265 -18.43 -7.39 12.76
CA ASP A 265 -18.84 -8.79 12.69
C ASP A 265 -18.06 -9.50 11.56
N LEU A 266 -17.92 -8.87 10.39
CA LEU A 266 -17.11 -9.36 9.27
C LEU A 266 -15.63 -9.50 9.64
N LYS A 267 -15.03 -8.51 10.30
CA LYS A 267 -13.63 -8.61 10.79
C LYS A 267 -13.46 -9.77 11.77
N ALA A 268 -14.42 -9.96 12.67
CA ALA A 268 -14.38 -11.10 13.59
C ALA A 268 -14.49 -12.44 12.85
N GLU A 269 -15.25 -12.51 11.76
CA GLU A 269 -15.33 -13.69 10.90
C GLU A 269 -14.02 -13.93 10.13
N ILE A 270 -13.43 -12.88 9.55
CA ILE A 270 -12.10 -12.93 8.92
C ILE A 270 -11.07 -13.52 9.91
N PHE A 271 -11.05 -13.04 11.16
CA PHE A 271 -10.10 -13.53 12.17
C PHE A 271 -10.36 -14.94 12.69
N LYS A 272 -11.48 -15.58 12.33
CA LYS A 272 -11.64 -17.04 12.54
C LYS A 272 -10.85 -17.85 11.51
N ARG A 273 -10.57 -17.25 10.35
CA ARG A 273 -10.05 -17.94 9.17
C ARG A 273 -8.61 -17.53 8.83
N PHE A 274 -8.27 -16.27 9.04
CA PHE A 274 -6.98 -15.67 8.79
C PHE A 274 -6.43 -15.14 10.13
N LEU A 275 -5.13 -15.31 10.36
CA LEU A 275 -4.44 -14.86 11.57
C LEU A 275 -4.55 -13.34 11.73
N ASN A 276 -4.47 -12.61 10.62
CA ASN A 276 -4.55 -11.15 10.60
C ASN A 276 -4.98 -10.63 9.21
N LEU A 277 -5.16 -9.31 9.09
CA LEU A 277 -5.54 -8.67 7.82
C LEU A 277 -4.42 -8.70 6.76
N GLN A 278 -3.16 -8.92 7.16
CA GLN A 278 -2.05 -9.04 6.22
C GLN A 278 -2.19 -10.34 5.41
N GLU A 279 -2.38 -11.47 6.09
CA GLU A 279 -2.60 -12.78 5.47
C GLU A 279 -3.82 -12.78 4.52
N LEU A 280 -4.90 -12.08 4.89
CA LEU A 280 -6.07 -11.89 4.01
C LEU A 280 -5.71 -11.18 2.69
N SER A 281 -4.70 -10.31 2.70
CA SER A 281 -4.32 -9.45 1.57
C SER A 281 -3.01 -9.86 0.88
N THR A 282 -2.45 -11.03 1.22
CA THR A 282 -1.21 -11.56 0.61
C THR A 282 -1.43 -12.95 0.00
N GLY A 283 -2.65 -13.27 -0.43
CA GLY A 283 -2.99 -14.56 -1.04
C GLY A 283 -2.14 -14.90 -2.27
N TYR A 284 -1.68 -13.88 -3.01
CA TYR A 284 -0.83 -14.06 -4.18
C TYR A 284 0.54 -14.65 -3.86
N GLU A 285 0.95 -14.75 -2.59
CA GLU A 285 2.20 -15.41 -2.19
C GLU A 285 2.09 -16.95 -2.19
N ILE A 286 0.86 -17.48 -2.27
CA ILE A 286 0.57 -18.92 -2.07
C ILE A 286 -0.37 -19.45 -3.15
N VAL A 287 -1.37 -18.66 -3.55
CA VAL A 287 -2.36 -19.02 -4.56
C VAL A 287 -1.83 -18.64 -5.96
N GLY A 288 -2.09 -19.47 -6.96
CA GLY A 288 -1.42 -19.44 -8.26
C GLY A 288 -0.32 -20.49 -8.35
N VAL A 289 0.68 -20.27 -9.19
CA VAL A 289 1.84 -21.17 -9.37
C VAL A 289 3.06 -20.54 -8.72
N HIS A 290 3.65 -21.23 -7.76
CA HIS A 290 4.80 -20.75 -6.97
C HIS A 290 5.95 -21.74 -6.97
N ARG A 291 7.17 -21.23 -7.09
CA ARG A 291 8.39 -22.03 -6.92
C ARG A 291 8.59 -22.30 -5.43
N ASN A 292 8.69 -23.57 -5.07
CA ASN A 292 9.11 -23.97 -3.74
C ASN A 292 10.64 -24.10 -3.67
N PRO A 293 11.28 -23.70 -2.55
CA PRO A 293 12.71 -23.94 -2.32
C PRO A 293 13.18 -25.41 -2.41
N GLU A 294 12.27 -26.37 -2.26
CA GLU A 294 12.51 -27.81 -2.21
C GLU A 294 12.30 -28.51 -3.58
N HIS A 295 12.77 -27.91 -4.67
CA HIS A 295 12.77 -28.53 -6.02
C HIS A 295 11.39 -28.90 -6.58
N ARG A 296 10.39 -28.08 -6.29
CA ARG A 296 9.04 -28.28 -6.83
C ARG A 296 8.36 -26.96 -7.16
N MET A 297 7.26 -27.10 -7.90
CA MET A 297 6.29 -26.05 -8.15
C MET A 297 4.99 -26.40 -7.43
N ASP A 298 4.50 -25.48 -6.63
CA ASP A 298 3.22 -25.63 -5.94
C ASP A 298 2.18 -24.78 -6.67
N PHE A 299 1.08 -25.41 -7.06
CA PHE A 299 -0.09 -24.77 -7.64
C PHE A 299 -1.25 -24.83 -6.67
N MET A 300 -1.96 -23.71 -6.54
CA MET A 300 -3.16 -23.62 -5.74
C MET A 300 -4.21 -22.71 -6.40
N ASP A 301 -5.48 -23.10 -6.37
CA ASP A 301 -6.59 -22.26 -6.83
C ASP A 301 -7.89 -22.59 -6.07
N TRP A 302 -8.84 -21.65 -6.06
CA TRP A 302 -10.12 -21.80 -5.39
C TRP A 302 -11.21 -22.16 -6.40
N ALA A 303 -11.76 -23.38 -6.28
CA ALA A 303 -12.78 -23.90 -7.17
C ALA A 303 -13.70 -24.89 -6.43
N PRO A 304 -14.55 -24.40 -5.51
CA PRO A 304 -15.38 -25.24 -4.63
C PRO A 304 -16.41 -26.10 -5.38
N GLY A 305 -16.82 -25.71 -6.59
CA GLY A 305 -17.75 -26.47 -7.44
C GLY A 305 -17.11 -27.60 -8.25
N ALA A 306 -15.77 -27.68 -8.28
CA ALA A 306 -15.05 -28.75 -8.97
C ALA A 306 -15.01 -30.04 -8.12
N ARG A 307 -14.85 -31.19 -8.76
CA ARG A 307 -14.64 -32.51 -8.12
C ARG A 307 -13.26 -33.10 -8.36
N TYR A 308 -12.52 -32.48 -9.27
CA TYR A 308 -11.22 -32.88 -9.75
C TYR A 308 -10.53 -31.64 -10.30
N CYS A 309 -9.24 -31.51 -10.02
CA CYS A 309 -8.39 -30.45 -10.55
C CYS A 309 -7.11 -31.07 -11.12
N ALA A 310 -6.67 -30.62 -12.29
CA ALA A 310 -5.36 -30.96 -12.84
C ALA A 310 -4.71 -29.73 -13.46
N LEU A 311 -3.38 -29.64 -13.38
CA LEU A 311 -2.62 -28.61 -14.07
C LEU A 311 -2.15 -29.16 -15.42
N VAL A 312 -2.58 -28.53 -16.51
CA VAL A 312 -2.29 -28.97 -17.88
C VAL A 312 -1.45 -27.93 -18.61
N GLY A 313 -0.45 -28.34 -19.37
CA GLY A 313 0.37 -27.41 -20.14
C GLY A 313 1.48 -28.07 -20.94
N ASP A 314 2.37 -27.24 -21.49
CA ASP A 314 3.49 -27.72 -22.32
C ASP A 314 4.38 -28.74 -21.60
N PHE A 315 4.53 -28.59 -20.28
CA PHE A 315 5.42 -29.40 -19.44
C PHE A 315 4.96 -30.86 -19.21
N ASN A 316 3.68 -31.15 -19.44
CA ASN A 316 3.09 -32.50 -19.34
C ASN A 316 2.33 -32.93 -20.61
N GLY A 317 2.59 -32.27 -21.75
CA GLY A 317 1.94 -32.60 -23.02
C GLY A 317 0.42 -32.41 -22.98
N TRP A 318 -0.07 -31.46 -22.18
CA TRP A 318 -1.50 -31.16 -22.02
C TRP A 318 -2.34 -32.34 -21.49
N SER A 319 -1.73 -33.20 -20.68
CA SER A 319 -2.39 -34.38 -20.10
C SER A 319 -3.29 -33.99 -18.90
N PRO A 320 -4.62 -34.22 -18.95
CA PRO A 320 -5.53 -33.92 -17.84
C PRO A 320 -5.49 -34.97 -16.72
N THR A 321 -4.71 -36.05 -16.90
CA THR A 321 -4.60 -37.17 -15.95
C THR A 321 -3.31 -37.15 -15.15
N GLU A 322 -2.33 -36.34 -15.54
CA GLU A 322 -1.09 -36.11 -14.80
C GLU A 322 -1.21 -34.81 -13.97
N ASN A 323 -0.44 -34.70 -12.88
CA ASN A 323 -0.41 -33.51 -12.00
C ASN A 323 -1.82 -33.12 -11.53
N CYS A 324 -2.50 -34.03 -10.82
CA CYS A 324 -3.91 -33.88 -10.47
C CYS A 324 -4.23 -34.10 -8.98
N ALA A 325 -5.37 -33.55 -8.56
CA ALA A 325 -5.99 -33.68 -7.24
C ALA A 325 -7.48 -34.06 -7.37
N ARG A 326 -8.05 -34.75 -6.38
CA ARG A 326 -9.46 -35.22 -6.40
C ARG A 326 -10.21 -34.90 -5.11
N GLU A 327 -11.51 -34.61 -5.23
CA GLU A 327 -12.40 -34.31 -4.10
C GLU A 327 -12.52 -35.52 -3.15
N GLY A 328 -12.51 -35.26 -1.84
CA GLY A 328 -12.53 -36.32 -0.81
C GLY A 328 -11.26 -37.17 -0.74
N ARG A 329 -10.20 -36.75 -1.44
CA ARG A 329 -8.83 -37.29 -1.37
C ARG A 329 -7.85 -36.13 -1.15
N PHE A 330 -6.57 -36.45 -0.98
CA PHE A 330 -5.51 -35.47 -0.79
C PHE A 330 -5.43 -34.45 -1.95
N GLY A 331 -5.14 -33.18 -1.65
CA GLY A 331 -5.07 -32.08 -2.63
C GLY A 331 -6.33 -31.22 -2.77
N HIS A 332 -7.30 -31.37 -1.87
CA HIS A 332 -8.49 -30.51 -1.75
C HIS A 332 -8.79 -30.22 -0.26
N ASP A 333 -9.01 -28.96 0.12
CA ASP A 333 -9.38 -28.59 1.51
C ASP A 333 -10.90 -28.43 1.70
N ASP A 334 -11.33 -28.36 2.97
CA ASP A 334 -12.75 -28.20 3.33
C ASP A 334 -13.36 -26.86 2.90
N TYR A 335 -12.54 -25.92 2.41
CA TYR A 335 -12.95 -24.59 1.96
C TYR A 335 -13.01 -24.47 0.42
N GLY A 336 -12.71 -25.56 -0.31
CA GLY A 336 -12.79 -25.59 -1.78
C GLY A 336 -11.50 -25.20 -2.50
N TYR A 337 -10.36 -25.18 -1.81
CA TYR A 337 -9.06 -24.96 -2.43
C TYR A 337 -8.45 -26.26 -2.93
N TRP A 338 -7.86 -26.18 -4.11
CA TRP A 338 -7.13 -27.27 -4.76
C TRP A 338 -5.63 -27.04 -4.65
N PHE A 339 -4.86 -28.10 -4.43
CA PHE A 339 -3.41 -28.06 -4.26
C PHE A 339 -2.76 -29.14 -5.13
N ILE A 340 -1.78 -28.75 -5.95
CA ILE A 340 -1.03 -29.65 -6.83
C ILE A 340 0.44 -29.28 -6.72
N SER A 341 1.29 -30.23 -6.35
CA SER A 341 2.74 -30.06 -6.36
C SER A 341 3.32 -30.78 -7.59
N LEU A 342 4.34 -30.19 -8.22
CA LEU A 342 5.04 -30.77 -9.38
C LEU A 342 6.53 -30.76 -9.11
N GLU A 343 7.17 -31.93 -9.11
CA GLU A 343 8.61 -32.06 -8.88
C GLU A 343 9.44 -31.65 -10.10
N ASP A 344 10.57 -31.02 -9.84
CA ASP A 344 11.56 -30.71 -10.86
C ASP A 344 12.24 -32.00 -11.37
N LYS A 345 12.46 -32.08 -12.70
CA LYS A 345 12.98 -33.30 -13.34
C LYS A 345 14.50 -33.34 -13.30
N LEU A 346 15.07 -34.43 -12.82
CA LEU A 346 16.52 -34.67 -12.85
C LEU A 346 17.01 -34.88 -14.30
N ARG A 347 18.14 -34.27 -14.67
CA ARG A 347 18.72 -34.44 -16.02
C ARG A 347 19.40 -35.80 -16.17
N GLU A 348 19.41 -36.33 -17.39
CA GLU A 348 20.01 -37.63 -17.69
C GLU A 348 21.48 -37.71 -17.25
N GLY A 349 21.82 -38.76 -16.49
CA GLY A 349 23.18 -39.01 -16.00
C GLY A 349 23.52 -38.36 -14.66
N GLU A 350 22.66 -37.48 -14.14
CA GLU A 350 22.80 -36.90 -12.80
C GLU A 350 22.21 -37.82 -11.73
N LYS A 351 22.69 -37.71 -10.49
CA LYS A 351 22.13 -38.45 -9.34
C LYS A 351 21.26 -37.53 -8.49
N PRO A 352 20.10 -37.94 -7.98
CA PRO A 352 19.31 -37.09 -7.09
C PRO A 352 20.15 -36.70 -5.86
N ASP A 353 19.96 -35.48 -5.33
CA ASP A 353 20.65 -35.09 -4.10
C ASP A 353 20.25 -36.04 -2.96
N GLU A 354 21.23 -36.64 -2.29
CA GLU A 354 21.02 -37.65 -1.24
C GLU A 354 20.45 -37.05 0.06
N LEU A 355 20.34 -35.72 0.12
CA LEU A 355 19.87 -34.95 1.27
C LEU A 355 18.82 -33.93 0.82
N TYR A 356 17.55 -34.16 1.18
CA TYR A 356 16.38 -33.30 0.91
C TYR A 356 16.50 -31.86 1.46
N PHE A 357 17.58 -31.53 2.17
CA PHE A 357 17.81 -30.23 2.84
C PHE A 357 18.59 -29.21 1.99
N GLN A 358 18.87 -29.49 0.72
CA GLN A 358 19.53 -28.51 -0.17
C GLN A 358 18.49 -27.50 -0.68
N GLN A 359 18.33 -26.38 0.03
CA GLN A 359 17.52 -25.27 -0.46
C GLN A 359 18.29 -24.50 -1.53
N TYR A 360 17.78 -24.46 -2.76
CA TYR A 360 18.40 -23.64 -3.78
C TYR A 360 17.85 -22.22 -3.71
N ASN A 361 18.74 -21.23 -3.55
CA ASN A 361 18.33 -19.83 -3.57
C ASN A 361 18.13 -19.41 -5.03
N CYS A 362 16.85 -19.37 -5.43
CA CYS A 362 16.45 -18.97 -6.78
C CYS A 362 16.43 -17.44 -6.97
N VAL A 363 16.74 -16.65 -5.94
CA VAL A 363 16.60 -15.18 -5.91
C VAL A 363 17.94 -14.45 -6.01
N ASP A 364 19.06 -15.11 -5.65
CA ASP A 364 20.36 -14.45 -5.49
C ASP A 364 21.32 -14.70 -6.67
N ASP A 365 22.02 -13.66 -7.12
CA ASP A 365 22.88 -13.64 -8.32
C ASP A 365 24.20 -14.44 -8.14
N TYR A 366 24.53 -14.83 -6.91
CA TYR A 366 25.87 -15.34 -6.58
C TYR A 366 26.01 -16.84 -6.84
N ASP A 367 26.22 -17.20 -8.11
CA ASP A 367 26.93 -18.41 -8.48
C ASP A 367 28.45 -18.16 -8.35
N LYS A 368 28.94 -18.06 -7.12
CA LYS A 368 30.35 -18.34 -6.84
C LYS A 368 30.39 -19.77 -6.32
N GLY A 369 30.58 -20.73 -7.23
CA GLY A 369 30.91 -22.11 -6.85
C GLY A 369 31.99 -22.10 -5.76
N ASP A 370 31.76 -22.90 -4.72
CA ASP A 370 32.42 -22.82 -3.41
C ASP A 370 32.50 -21.39 -2.87
N SER A 371 31.58 -21.04 -1.98
CA SER A 371 31.44 -19.70 -1.39
C SER A 371 32.68 -19.18 -0.63
N GLY A 372 33.81 -19.92 -0.61
CA GLY A 372 35.02 -19.55 0.12
C GLY A 372 34.81 -19.46 1.63
N VAL A 373 33.61 -19.82 2.10
CA VAL A 373 33.22 -19.85 3.50
C VAL A 373 33.90 -21.06 4.11
N THR A 374 34.74 -20.81 5.13
CA THR A 374 35.49 -21.87 5.80
C THR A 374 34.52 -22.78 6.56
N ILE A 375 34.91 -24.06 6.74
CA ILE A 375 34.13 -25.05 7.52
C ILE A 375 33.70 -24.47 8.88
N GLU A 376 34.56 -23.65 9.48
CA GLU A 376 34.35 -22.97 10.77
C GLU A 376 33.22 -21.92 10.73
N GLU A 377 33.08 -21.17 9.63
CA GLU A 377 32.00 -20.18 9.45
C GLU A 377 30.65 -20.84 9.18
N ILE A 378 30.65 -22.01 8.53
CA ILE A 378 29.43 -22.79 8.27
C ILE A 378 28.91 -23.42 9.56
N PHE A 379 29.79 -24.03 10.36
CA PHE A 379 29.42 -24.53 11.69
C PHE A 379 28.91 -23.44 12.62
N LYS A 380 29.39 -22.20 12.48
CA LYS A 380 28.92 -21.07 13.25
C LYS A 380 27.48 -20.70 12.85
N LYS A 381 27.17 -20.57 11.56
CA LYS A 381 25.80 -20.31 11.08
C LYS A 381 24.81 -21.43 11.40
N ALA A 382 25.22 -22.68 11.22
CA ALA A 382 24.41 -23.87 11.53
C ALA A 382 24.02 -23.93 13.02
N ASN A 383 24.95 -23.60 13.92
CA ASN A 383 24.67 -23.56 15.36
C ASN A 383 23.90 -22.31 15.78
N ASP A 384 23.98 -21.21 15.01
CA ASP A 384 23.22 -19.97 15.26
C ASP A 384 21.76 -20.07 14.75
N GLU A 385 21.47 -20.87 13.70
CA GLU A 385 20.12 -21.04 13.12
C GLU A 385 19.31 -22.23 13.69
N TYR A 386 19.94 -23.29 14.22
CA TYR A 386 19.24 -24.56 14.51
C TYR A 386 18.99 -24.87 16.00
N TRP A 387 19.17 -23.92 16.93
CA TRP A 387 18.97 -24.21 18.35
C TRP A 387 18.40 -23.05 19.18
N GLU A 388 17.10 -22.77 19.00
CA GLU A 388 16.27 -22.17 20.05
C GLU A 388 15.26 -23.22 20.56
N PRO A 389 15.47 -23.81 21.76
CA PRO A 389 14.57 -24.82 22.33
C PRO A 389 13.17 -24.32 22.73
N GLU A 390 12.82 -23.07 22.43
CA GLU A 390 11.57 -22.42 22.87
C GLU A 390 10.76 -21.79 21.72
N GLU A 391 11.21 -21.87 20.45
CA GLU A 391 10.40 -21.46 19.30
C GLU A 391 9.37 -22.55 18.96
N ASN A 392 8.27 -22.55 19.71
CA ASN A 392 7.05 -23.29 19.37
C ASN A 392 6.11 -22.53 18.41
N GLU A 393 6.51 -21.36 17.94
CA GLU A 393 5.79 -20.65 16.87
C GLU A 393 6.36 -21.06 15.52
N MET A 394 6.10 -22.31 15.10
CA MET A 394 5.85 -22.52 13.68
C MET A 394 4.75 -21.52 13.31
N VAL A 395 5.06 -20.57 12.42
CA VAL A 395 4.04 -19.74 11.78
C VAL A 395 3.15 -20.71 10.99
N LYS A 396 2.10 -21.22 11.64
CA LYS A 396 1.15 -22.14 11.05
C LYS A 396 0.23 -21.34 10.15
N ASN A 397 0.67 -21.11 8.92
CA ASN A 397 -0.24 -20.75 7.86
C ASN A 397 -1.22 -21.92 7.64
N ARG A 398 -2.52 -21.62 7.59
CA ARG A 398 -3.59 -22.63 7.39
C ARG A 398 -3.41 -23.47 6.13
N PHE A 399 -2.68 -22.97 5.14
CA PHE A 399 -2.41 -23.66 3.88
C PHE A 399 -1.09 -24.45 3.90
N GLU A 400 -0.15 -24.05 4.75
CA GLU A 400 1.15 -24.72 4.90
C GLU A 400 1.02 -26.04 5.67
N LEU A 401 0.11 -26.11 6.64
CA LEU A 401 -0.12 -27.34 7.42
C LEU A 401 -0.68 -28.49 6.56
N PRO A 402 -1.73 -28.30 5.73
CA PRO A 402 -2.18 -29.31 4.77
C PRO A 402 -1.10 -29.71 3.76
N ALA A 403 -0.34 -28.74 3.22
CA ALA A 403 0.75 -29.01 2.29
C ALA A 403 1.87 -29.86 2.93
N LYS A 404 2.24 -29.58 4.17
CA LYS A 404 3.23 -30.37 4.94
C LYS A 404 2.71 -31.75 5.33
N LEU A 405 1.44 -31.86 5.76
CA LEU A 405 0.80 -33.16 6.03
C LEU A 405 0.69 -34.03 4.77
N TYR A 406 0.45 -33.41 3.62
CA TYR A 406 0.47 -34.08 2.31
C TYR A 406 1.86 -34.67 2.01
N GLU A 407 2.90 -33.85 2.14
CA GLU A 407 4.29 -34.22 1.92
C GLU A 407 4.76 -35.33 2.87
N GLU A 408 4.48 -35.21 4.17
CA GLU A 408 4.88 -36.20 5.19
C GLU A 408 4.23 -37.58 4.99
N LEU A 409 3.01 -37.64 4.46
CA LEU A 409 2.26 -38.89 4.36
C LEU A 409 2.52 -39.67 3.06
N PHE A 410 2.85 -38.99 1.95
CA PHE A 410 2.88 -39.64 0.62
C PHE A 410 4.07 -39.26 -0.27
N GLY A 411 4.98 -38.41 0.21
CA GLY A 411 5.96 -37.74 -0.65
C GLY A 411 5.30 -36.71 -1.57
N PRO A 412 6.05 -36.04 -2.45
CA PRO A 412 5.61 -34.79 -3.08
C PRO A 412 4.47 -34.93 -4.10
N ASN A 413 4.03 -36.15 -4.42
CA ASN A 413 2.96 -36.41 -5.40
C ASN A 413 1.94 -37.48 -5.00
N GLY A 414 2.17 -38.23 -3.93
CA GLY A 414 1.38 -39.41 -3.59
C GLY A 414 1.04 -40.38 -4.75
N PRO A 415 0.29 -41.45 -4.46
CA PRO A 415 -0.11 -42.42 -5.48
C PRO A 415 -1.05 -41.81 -6.52
N GLN A 416 -0.67 -41.88 -7.79
CA GLN A 416 -1.33 -41.24 -8.94
C GLN A 416 -2.41 -42.14 -9.55
N THR A 417 -2.38 -43.45 -9.27
CA THR A 417 -3.36 -44.43 -9.75
C THR A 417 -4.01 -45.24 -8.61
N ILE A 418 -5.18 -45.85 -8.88
CA ILE A 418 -5.84 -46.76 -7.94
C ILE A 418 -5.02 -48.04 -7.75
N GLU A 419 -4.25 -48.47 -8.75
CA GLU A 419 -3.38 -49.64 -8.63
C GLU A 419 -2.12 -49.39 -7.77
N GLU A 420 -1.62 -48.15 -7.71
CA GLU A 420 -0.51 -47.74 -6.82
C GLU A 420 -0.96 -47.58 -5.35
N LEU A 421 -2.23 -47.23 -5.15
CA LEU A 421 -2.92 -47.21 -3.88
C LEU A 421 -3.36 -48.64 -3.53
N GLY A 422 -2.41 -49.49 -3.12
CA GLY A 422 -2.76 -50.76 -2.48
C GLY A 422 -3.77 -50.54 -1.34
N GLU A 423 -4.55 -51.56 -0.94
CA GLU A 423 -5.45 -51.45 0.21
C GLU A 423 -4.67 -50.93 1.41
N ILE A 424 -4.88 -49.66 1.79
CA ILE A 424 -4.26 -49.07 2.97
C ILE A 424 -4.97 -49.70 4.16
N PRO A 425 -4.32 -50.59 4.94
CA PRO A 425 -4.98 -51.21 6.06
C PRO A 425 -5.31 -50.14 7.09
N ASP A 426 -6.36 -50.37 7.89
CA ASP A 426 -6.70 -49.47 8.98
C ASP A 426 -5.50 -49.29 9.94
N ALA A 427 -5.50 -48.19 10.69
CA ALA A 427 -4.37 -47.83 11.55
C ALA A 427 -3.95 -48.94 12.52
N GLU A 428 -4.89 -49.75 12.99
CA GLU A 428 -4.64 -50.86 13.90
C GLU A 428 -3.93 -52.02 13.18
N THR A 429 -4.37 -52.34 11.97
CA THR A 429 -3.75 -53.38 11.12
C THR A 429 -2.34 -53.00 10.69
N ARG A 430 -2.08 -51.72 10.36
CA ARG A 430 -0.73 -51.21 10.03
C ARG A 430 0.21 -51.28 11.23
N TYR A 431 -0.26 -50.92 12.42
CA TYR A 431 0.54 -51.03 13.65
C TYR A 431 0.90 -52.48 13.98
N LYS A 432 -0.06 -53.41 13.83
CA LYS A 432 0.19 -54.84 14.03
C LYS A 432 1.18 -55.42 13.02
N ALA A 433 1.07 -55.03 11.75
CA ALA A 433 2.01 -55.45 10.71
C ALA A 433 3.43 -54.93 10.96
N TRP A 434 3.57 -53.67 11.38
CA TRP A 434 4.84 -53.08 11.76
C TRP A 434 5.45 -53.79 12.99
N LYS A 435 4.64 -54.06 14.03
CA LYS A 435 5.08 -54.75 15.25
C LYS A 435 5.54 -56.20 14.97
N GLU A 436 4.89 -56.89 14.04
CA GLU A 436 5.28 -58.24 13.62
C GLU A 436 6.58 -58.23 12.80
N GLN A 437 6.79 -57.22 11.94
CA GLN A 437 8.02 -57.06 11.15
C GLN A 437 9.26 -56.76 12.02
N HIS A 438 9.08 -56.10 13.16
CA HIS A 438 10.16 -55.68 14.05
C HIS A 438 10.20 -56.52 15.35
N LYS A 439 9.59 -57.71 15.37
CA LYS A 439 9.51 -58.57 16.56
C LYS A 439 10.84 -59.16 17.01
N ASP A 440 11.81 -59.26 16.09
CA ASP A 440 13.14 -59.85 16.31
C ASP A 440 14.22 -58.76 16.52
N ASP A 441 13.84 -57.49 16.48
CA ASP A 441 14.78 -56.38 16.71
C ASP A 441 15.17 -56.28 18.21
N PRO A 442 16.43 -55.93 18.52
CA PRO A 442 16.86 -55.74 19.90
C PRO A 442 15.97 -54.70 20.60
N PRO A 443 15.64 -54.85 21.91
CA PRO A 443 14.80 -53.91 22.65
C PRO A 443 15.30 -52.45 22.65
N SER A 444 16.58 -52.25 22.32
CA SER A 444 17.24 -50.94 22.16
C SER A 444 16.94 -50.23 20.84
N SER A 445 16.33 -50.92 19.87
CA SER A 445 16.06 -50.46 18.51
C SER A 445 14.57 -50.16 18.27
N LEU A 446 13.71 -50.60 19.18
CA LEU A 446 12.29 -50.29 19.20
C LEU A 446 12.03 -49.03 20.05
N PRO A 447 11.04 -48.19 19.71
CA PRO A 447 10.62 -47.09 20.57
C PRO A 447 10.17 -47.64 21.93
N PRO A 448 10.55 -47.01 23.06
CA PRO A 448 10.38 -47.63 24.38
C PRO A 448 8.95 -47.57 24.94
N LEU A 449 7.93 -47.25 24.14
CA LEU A 449 6.57 -46.99 24.64
C LEU A 449 5.50 -47.59 23.71
N ASP A 450 4.68 -48.49 24.27
CA ASP A 450 3.36 -48.80 23.73
C ASP A 450 2.48 -47.55 23.84
N ILE A 451 1.89 -47.11 22.73
CA ILE A 451 0.88 -46.04 22.73
C ILE A 451 -0.40 -46.62 23.36
N ILE A 452 -0.68 -46.25 24.61
CA ILE A 452 -1.97 -46.50 25.24
C ILE A 452 -2.78 -45.21 25.11
N ASP A 453 -3.74 -45.21 24.18
CA ASP A 453 -4.78 -44.18 24.10
C ASP A 453 -5.81 -44.42 25.22
N ASN A 454 -5.79 -43.55 26.23
CA ASN A 454 -6.76 -43.56 27.33
C ASN A 454 -7.91 -42.54 27.11
N GLY A 455 -8.09 -42.02 25.89
CA GLY A 455 -9.24 -41.17 25.54
C GLY A 455 -9.27 -39.81 26.25
N LYS A 456 -8.12 -39.16 26.46
CA LYS A 456 -8.03 -37.78 26.96
C LYS A 456 -7.19 -36.89 26.03
N VAL A 457 -7.65 -35.66 25.83
CA VAL A 457 -7.26 -34.75 24.73
C VAL A 457 -5.88 -34.06 24.91
N TYR A 458 -5.11 -34.31 25.98
CA TYR A 458 -3.95 -33.46 26.31
C TYR A 458 -2.64 -34.18 26.74
N ASP A 459 -2.44 -35.46 26.43
CA ASP A 459 -1.23 -36.20 26.90
C ASP A 459 -0.15 -36.44 25.82
N ILE A 460 0.01 -35.53 24.85
CA ILE A 460 0.95 -35.70 23.71
C ILE A 460 2.32 -35.01 23.86
N PHE A 461 2.61 -34.31 24.96
CA PHE A 461 3.79 -33.41 25.02
C PHE A 461 4.80 -33.66 26.15
N ASN A 462 4.86 -34.86 26.74
CA ASN A 462 5.97 -35.21 27.62
C ASN A 462 6.83 -36.34 27.04
N ILE A 463 7.87 -35.96 26.30
CA ILE A 463 9.00 -36.85 26.00
C ILE A 463 10.07 -36.64 27.08
N PRO A 464 10.34 -37.59 27.98
CA PRO A 464 11.45 -37.50 28.91
C PRO A 464 12.76 -37.67 28.13
N SER A 465 13.54 -36.61 28.01
CA SER A 465 14.84 -36.67 27.33
C SER A 465 15.87 -37.43 28.19
N ASP A 466 16.34 -38.57 27.70
CA ASP A 466 17.43 -39.35 28.30
C ASP A 466 18.81 -38.67 28.07
N PRO A 467 19.60 -38.38 29.13
CA PRO A 467 20.96 -37.86 29.00
C PRO A 467 21.88 -38.69 28.10
N ALA A 468 21.73 -40.02 28.08
CA ALA A 468 22.59 -40.89 27.27
C ALA A 468 22.33 -40.73 25.76
N TRP A 469 21.07 -40.46 25.37
CA TRP A 469 20.70 -40.19 23.99
C TRP A 469 21.30 -38.85 23.50
N ARG A 470 21.30 -37.82 24.34
CA ARG A 470 21.91 -36.51 24.03
C ARG A 470 23.41 -36.59 23.79
N GLU A 471 24.11 -37.42 24.57
CA GLU A 471 25.55 -37.60 24.46
C GLU A 471 25.94 -38.36 23.18
N LYS A 472 25.12 -39.36 22.81
CA LYS A 472 25.25 -40.12 21.56
C LYS A 472 25.02 -39.26 20.31
N PHE A 473 24.07 -38.33 20.36
CA PHE A 473 23.80 -37.39 19.29
C PHE A 473 24.93 -36.36 19.14
N ARG A 474 25.44 -35.82 20.27
CA ARG A 474 26.58 -34.88 20.31
C ARG A 474 27.91 -35.51 19.85
N SER A 475 28.04 -36.83 19.94
CA SER A 475 29.22 -37.56 19.48
C SER A 475 29.27 -37.84 17.97
N LYS A 476 28.20 -37.55 17.22
CA LYS A 476 28.22 -37.67 15.76
C LYS A 476 28.86 -36.41 15.16
N GLU A 477 29.97 -36.57 14.44
CA GLU A 477 30.52 -35.48 13.62
C GLU A 477 29.47 -35.05 12.58
N ALA A 478 29.18 -33.75 12.51
CA ALA A 478 28.30 -33.24 11.46
C ALA A 478 28.99 -33.49 10.11
N PRO A 479 28.29 -33.98 9.08
CA PRO A 479 28.93 -34.21 7.80
C PRO A 479 29.34 -32.83 7.26
N ILE A 480 30.63 -32.54 7.18
CA ILE A 480 31.11 -31.26 6.65
C ILE A 480 30.71 -31.10 5.17
N ALA A 481 30.60 -32.22 4.43
CA ALA A 481 30.02 -32.24 3.09
C ALA A 481 28.54 -31.82 3.07
N TYR A 482 27.76 -32.15 4.11
CA TYR A 482 26.33 -31.83 4.23
C TYR A 482 26.09 -30.31 4.26
N TRP A 483 26.98 -29.52 4.87
CA TRP A 483 26.80 -28.07 4.97
C TRP A 483 27.44 -27.25 3.85
N LEU A 484 28.46 -27.78 3.16
CA LEU A 484 28.98 -27.16 1.94
C LEU A 484 27.98 -27.27 0.77
N GLU A 485 27.03 -28.21 0.84
CA GLU A 485 26.03 -28.45 -0.20
C GLU A 485 24.68 -27.75 0.00
N THR A 486 24.40 -27.14 1.17
CA THR A 486 23.04 -26.70 1.56
C THR A 486 22.43 -25.52 0.79
N ARG A 487 23.21 -24.75 0.03
CA ARG A 487 22.66 -23.69 -0.85
C ARG A 487 23.47 -23.56 -2.13
N LYS A 488 23.02 -24.21 -3.18
CA LYS A 488 23.52 -24.02 -4.54
C LYS A 488 22.67 -22.94 -5.22
N GLY A 489 23.28 -22.11 -6.07
CA GLY A 489 22.54 -21.08 -6.82
C GLY A 489 21.74 -21.68 -7.97
N ARG A 490 20.75 -20.93 -8.50
CA ARG A 490 19.92 -21.37 -9.65
C ARG A 490 20.74 -21.86 -10.85
N LYS A 491 21.95 -21.35 -11.07
CA LYS A 491 22.86 -21.83 -12.13
C LYS A 491 23.39 -23.25 -11.89
N ALA A 492 23.81 -23.57 -10.67
CA ALA A 492 24.22 -24.93 -10.31
C ALA A 492 23.02 -25.89 -10.35
N TRP A 493 21.84 -25.39 -9.98
CA TRP A 493 20.59 -26.15 -10.08
C TRP A 493 20.23 -26.52 -11.51
N LEU A 494 20.23 -25.54 -12.42
CA LEU A 494 19.88 -25.72 -13.83
C LEU A 494 20.83 -26.67 -14.56
N LYS A 495 22.04 -26.92 -14.05
CA LYS A 495 22.95 -27.96 -14.58
C LYS A 495 22.47 -29.37 -14.28
N LYS A 496 21.76 -29.57 -13.16
CA LYS A 496 21.39 -30.87 -12.61
C LYS A 496 19.91 -31.20 -12.78
N TYR A 497 19.06 -30.20 -12.66
CA TYR A 497 17.60 -30.30 -12.72
C TYR A 497 17.04 -29.46 -13.86
N THR A 498 15.80 -29.76 -14.22
CA THR A 498 14.96 -29.02 -15.15
C THR A 498 13.68 -28.64 -14.42
N PRO A 499 13.23 -27.37 -14.47
CA PRO A 499 11.99 -26.94 -13.87
C PRO A 499 10.80 -27.84 -14.23
N ALA A 500 9.97 -28.17 -13.24
CA ALA A 500 8.70 -28.84 -13.41
C ALA A 500 7.81 -28.06 -14.39
N ILE A 501 7.77 -26.73 -14.22
CA ILE A 501 7.16 -25.78 -15.14
C ILE A 501 8.24 -24.78 -15.57
N PRO A 502 8.77 -24.89 -16.80
CA PRO A 502 9.73 -23.92 -17.33
C PRO A 502 9.12 -22.52 -17.49
N HIS A 503 9.95 -21.48 -17.31
CA HIS A 503 9.57 -20.11 -17.64
C HIS A 503 9.13 -20.02 -19.11
N GLY A 504 8.01 -19.33 -19.36
CA GLY A 504 7.42 -19.18 -20.69
C GLY A 504 6.52 -20.34 -21.13
N SER A 505 6.41 -21.42 -20.34
CA SER A 505 5.47 -22.50 -20.65
C SER A 505 4.03 -22.03 -20.56
N LYS A 506 3.22 -22.47 -21.53
CA LYS A 506 1.77 -22.28 -21.54
C LYS A 506 1.11 -23.31 -20.63
N TYR A 507 0.13 -22.88 -19.85
CA TYR A 507 -0.64 -23.75 -18.98
C TYR A 507 -2.07 -23.25 -18.76
N ARG A 508 -2.93 -24.18 -18.33
CA ARG A 508 -4.32 -23.99 -17.92
C ARG A 508 -4.61 -24.91 -16.72
N VAL A 509 -5.72 -24.66 -16.04
CA VAL A 509 -6.27 -25.59 -15.07
C VAL A 509 -7.43 -26.35 -15.70
N TYR A 510 -7.44 -27.66 -15.51
CA TYR A 510 -8.52 -28.56 -15.90
C TYR A 510 -9.36 -28.90 -14.67
N PHE A 511 -10.67 -28.70 -14.76
CA PHE A 511 -11.64 -29.09 -13.74
C PHE A 511 -12.57 -30.16 -14.28
N ASN A 512 -12.88 -31.18 -13.47
CA ASN A 512 -14.06 -32.01 -13.71
C ASN A 512 -15.17 -31.55 -12.77
N THR A 513 -16.29 -31.13 -13.34
CA THR A 513 -17.44 -30.59 -12.60
C THR A 513 -18.65 -31.53 -12.72
N PRO A 514 -19.71 -31.34 -11.94
CA PRO A 514 -20.94 -32.12 -12.10
C PRO A 514 -21.52 -32.08 -13.51
N ASP A 515 -21.32 -30.97 -14.24
CA ASP A 515 -21.86 -30.73 -15.59
C ASP A 515 -20.88 -31.12 -16.71
N GLY A 516 -19.67 -31.56 -16.35
CA GLY A 516 -18.66 -32.03 -17.29
C GLY A 516 -17.27 -31.40 -17.10
N PRO A 517 -16.33 -31.71 -17.99
CA PRO A 517 -14.97 -31.18 -17.93
C PRO A 517 -14.86 -29.75 -18.45
N LEU A 518 -14.00 -28.96 -17.81
CA LEU A 518 -13.75 -27.55 -18.11
C LEU A 518 -12.25 -27.27 -18.09
N GLU A 519 -11.78 -26.41 -18.99
CA GLU A 519 -10.43 -25.86 -18.91
C GLU A 519 -10.50 -24.35 -18.71
N ARG A 520 -9.67 -23.80 -17.82
CA ARG A 520 -9.65 -22.39 -17.46
C ARG A 520 -8.23 -21.85 -17.42
N VAL A 521 -8.11 -20.55 -17.68
CA VAL A 521 -6.94 -19.80 -17.22
C VAL A 521 -7.08 -19.66 -15.70
N PRO A 522 -6.07 -20.03 -14.88
CA PRO A 522 -6.15 -19.91 -13.42
C PRO A 522 -6.50 -18.50 -12.96
N ALA A 523 -7.28 -18.38 -11.88
CA ALA A 523 -7.80 -17.09 -11.43
C ALA A 523 -6.69 -16.11 -11.01
N TRP A 524 -5.56 -16.66 -10.56
CA TRP A 524 -4.38 -15.96 -10.07
C TRP A 524 -3.24 -15.90 -11.09
N ALA A 525 -3.52 -16.15 -12.37
CA ALA A 525 -2.51 -16.05 -13.42
C ALA A 525 -1.95 -14.62 -13.52
N THR A 526 -0.62 -14.51 -13.49
CA THR A 526 0.12 -13.23 -13.49
C THR A 526 0.50 -12.75 -14.90
N TYR A 527 0.40 -13.62 -15.89
CA TYR A 527 0.60 -13.27 -17.30
C TYR A 527 -0.19 -14.21 -18.19
N VAL A 528 -0.91 -13.66 -19.17
CA VAL A 528 -1.82 -14.43 -20.05
C VAL A 528 -1.59 -13.97 -21.48
N GLN A 529 -1.47 -14.91 -22.42
CA GLN A 529 -1.32 -14.60 -23.84
C GLN A 529 -2.35 -15.37 -24.69
N PRO A 530 -2.85 -14.78 -25.78
CA PRO A 530 -3.64 -15.52 -26.76
C PRO A 530 -2.78 -16.54 -27.55
N ASP A 531 -3.42 -17.53 -28.16
CA ASP A 531 -2.85 -18.32 -29.25
C ASP A 531 -2.63 -17.50 -30.52
N GLU A 532 -1.98 -18.12 -31.50
CA GLU A 532 -1.69 -17.54 -32.81
C GLU A 532 -2.97 -17.08 -33.54
N ASP A 533 -4.08 -17.80 -33.38
CA ASP A 533 -5.37 -17.48 -34.00
C ASP A 533 -6.25 -16.53 -33.16
N GLY A 534 -5.81 -16.16 -31.96
CA GLY A 534 -6.51 -15.27 -31.02
C GLY A 534 -7.80 -15.84 -30.41
N GLN A 535 -8.06 -17.14 -30.55
CA GLN A 535 -9.27 -17.83 -30.13
C GLN A 535 -9.21 -18.31 -28.66
N GLN A 536 -8.02 -18.67 -28.18
CA GLN A 536 -7.80 -19.21 -26.84
C GLN A 536 -6.71 -18.43 -26.09
N GLY A 537 -6.93 -18.13 -24.81
CA GLY A 537 -5.92 -17.55 -23.93
C GLY A 537 -5.23 -18.62 -23.08
N PHE A 538 -3.96 -18.44 -22.77
CA PHE A 538 -3.17 -19.34 -21.92
C PHE A 538 -2.50 -18.54 -20.83
N ALA A 539 -2.46 -19.08 -19.61
CA ALA A 539 -1.53 -18.56 -18.62
C ALA A 539 -0.11 -18.89 -19.07
N ILE A 540 0.79 -17.94 -18.92
CA ILE A 540 2.20 -18.09 -19.21
C ILE A 540 2.93 -18.09 -17.88
N HIS A 541 3.69 -19.16 -17.61
CA HIS A 541 4.43 -19.23 -16.35
C HIS A 541 5.59 -18.22 -16.36
N TRP A 542 5.44 -17.14 -15.59
CA TRP A 542 6.39 -16.02 -15.57
C TRP A 542 7.37 -16.10 -14.38
N ASP A 543 8.41 -16.93 -14.52
CA ASP A 543 9.54 -17.04 -13.56
C ASP A 543 10.89 -16.73 -14.25
N PRO A 544 11.13 -15.46 -14.69
CA PRO A 544 12.37 -15.11 -15.37
C PRO A 544 13.58 -15.42 -14.47
N PRO A 545 14.71 -15.91 -15.03
CA PRO A 545 15.92 -16.12 -14.25
C PRO A 545 16.41 -14.83 -13.56
N PRO A 546 17.06 -14.88 -12.37
CA PRO A 546 17.51 -13.70 -11.61
C PRO A 546 18.39 -12.73 -12.39
N GLU A 547 19.13 -13.24 -13.37
CA GLU A 547 19.96 -12.47 -14.28
C GLU A 547 19.14 -11.55 -15.20
N TYR A 548 17.91 -11.95 -15.51
CA TYR A 548 16.97 -11.24 -16.40
C TYR A 548 15.78 -10.65 -15.64
N ALA A 549 15.52 -11.09 -14.41
CA ALA A 549 14.44 -10.56 -13.58
C ALA A 549 14.66 -9.07 -13.32
N TYR A 550 13.59 -8.29 -13.47
CA TYR A 550 13.66 -6.85 -13.28
C TYR A 550 14.13 -6.44 -11.88
N LYS A 551 15.09 -5.52 -11.82
CA LYS A 551 15.63 -4.94 -10.56
C LYS A 551 15.28 -3.46 -10.50
N TRP A 552 14.47 -3.10 -9.52
CA TRP A 552 14.09 -1.70 -9.24
C TRP A 552 15.32 -0.83 -8.99
N ARG A 553 15.41 0.31 -9.67
CA ARG A 553 16.53 1.25 -9.56
C ARG A 553 16.16 2.52 -8.80
N ASN A 554 14.91 2.95 -8.93
CA ASN A 554 14.38 4.15 -8.32
C ASN A 554 13.45 3.79 -7.15
N THR A 555 13.20 4.78 -6.29
CA THR A 555 12.25 4.66 -5.19
C THR A 555 11.02 5.50 -5.49
N SER A 556 9.84 5.05 -5.05
CA SER A 556 8.60 5.81 -5.14
C SER A 556 8.78 7.28 -4.70
N PRO A 557 8.29 8.25 -5.50
CA PRO A 557 8.34 9.67 -5.18
C PRO A 557 7.56 10.03 -3.91
N LYS A 558 7.90 11.15 -3.28
CA LYS A 558 7.09 11.68 -2.18
C LYS A 558 5.76 12.21 -2.69
N VAL A 559 4.68 11.85 -2.01
CA VAL A 559 3.34 12.34 -2.31
C VAL A 559 3.30 13.89 -2.22
N PRO A 560 3.01 14.58 -3.33
CA PRO A 560 2.92 16.03 -3.34
C PRO A 560 1.62 16.51 -2.65
N LYS A 561 1.57 17.80 -2.29
CA LYS A 561 0.38 18.40 -1.65
C LYS A 561 -0.80 18.63 -2.61
N SER A 562 -0.53 18.64 -3.91
CA SER A 562 -1.49 18.74 -4.98
C SER A 562 -1.13 17.73 -6.06
N LEU A 563 -2.15 17.11 -6.66
CA LEU A 563 -1.97 16.15 -7.73
C LEU A 563 -2.30 16.78 -9.07
N ARG A 564 -1.38 16.63 -10.02
CA ARG A 564 -1.53 17.00 -11.43
C ARG A 564 -1.31 15.71 -12.21
N ILE A 565 -2.42 15.06 -12.49
CA ILE A 565 -2.50 13.69 -12.99
C ILE A 565 -2.65 13.72 -14.51
N TYR A 566 -1.83 12.93 -15.19
CA TYR A 566 -1.93 12.72 -16.63
C TYR A 566 -2.50 11.32 -16.90
N GLU A 567 -3.74 11.24 -17.34
CA GLU A 567 -4.48 9.98 -17.59
C GLU A 567 -4.10 9.39 -18.96
N CYS A 568 -3.77 8.10 -18.98
CA CYS A 568 -3.11 7.43 -20.09
C CYS A 568 -3.67 6.03 -20.36
N HIS A 569 -3.64 5.67 -21.64
CA HIS A 569 -3.81 4.30 -22.11
C HIS A 569 -2.63 3.92 -23.01
N VAL A 570 -1.88 2.89 -22.61
CA VAL A 570 -0.62 2.51 -23.27
C VAL A 570 -0.82 2.18 -24.74
N GLY A 571 -1.82 1.36 -25.06
CA GLY A 571 -2.00 0.87 -26.44
C GLY A 571 -2.27 1.94 -27.50
N ILE A 572 -2.75 3.13 -27.14
CA ILE A 572 -3.05 4.23 -28.10
C ILE A 572 -1.99 5.34 -28.05
N SER A 573 -0.89 5.13 -27.32
CA SER A 573 0.03 6.20 -26.98
C SER A 573 1.02 6.56 -28.07
N GLY A 574 1.23 5.68 -29.05
CA GLY A 574 2.11 5.92 -30.19
C GLY A 574 1.43 6.73 -31.28
N LYS A 575 2.27 7.28 -32.18
CA LYS A 575 1.82 7.98 -33.39
C LYS A 575 1.25 7.05 -34.44
N GLU A 576 1.83 5.87 -34.56
CA GLU A 576 1.43 4.89 -35.56
C GLU A 576 0.07 4.26 -35.20
N PRO A 577 -0.79 3.95 -36.19
CA PRO A 577 -2.09 3.31 -35.97
C PRO A 577 -1.93 1.83 -35.64
N LYS A 578 -1.34 1.54 -34.48
CA LYS A 578 -1.09 0.20 -33.94
C LYS A 578 -1.08 0.25 -32.42
N ILE A 579 -1.20 -0.92 -31.79
CA ILE A 579 -1.01 -1.06 -30.36
C ILE A 579 0.44 -0.69 -30.01
N SER A 580 0.61 0.30 -29.15
CA SER A 580 1.92 0.72 -28.63
C SER A 580 2.31 -0.09 -27.40
N SER A 581 3.62 -0.25 -27.19
CA SER A 581 4.17 -1.03 -26.08
C SER A 581 4.45 -0.20 -24.83
N PHE A 582 4.66 -0.85 -23.69
CA PHE A 582 5.19 -0.21 -22.48
C PHE A 582 6.54 0.48 -22.73
N ASN A 583 7.35 -0.11 -23.61
CA ASN A 583 8.67 0.42 -23.96
C ASN A 583 8.55 1.70 -24.81
N ASP A 584 7.67 1.72 -25.80
CA ASP A 584 7.34 2.93 -26.57
C ASP A 584 6.82 4.04 -25.65
N PHE A 585 5.95 3.70 -24.70
CA PHE A 585 5.41 4.65 -23.72
C PHE A 585 6.51 5.23 -22.82
N THR A 586 7.39 4.37 -22.32
CA THR A 586 8.52 4.75 -21.46
C THR A 586 9.45 5.75 -22.16
N GLU A 587 9.77 5.48 -23.43
CA GLU A 587 10.73 6.28 -24.18
C GLU A 587 10.15 7.59 -24.71
N MET A 588 8.86 7.61 -25.08
CA MET A 588 8.27 8.75 -25.81
C MET A 588 7.30 9.57 -24.97
N VAL A 589 6.53 8.93 -24.08
CA VAL A 589 5.41 9.59 -23.38
C VAL A 589 5.82 10.04 -21.99
N LEU A 590 6.57 9.25 -21.22
CA LEU A 590 7.04 9.69 -19.89
C LEU A 590 7.83 11.02 -19.94
N PRO A 591 8.77 11.23 -20.89
CA PRO A 591 9.45 12.52 -21.00
C PRO A 591 8.49 13.67 -21.33
N HIS A 592 7.49 13.44 -22.19
CA HIS A 592 6.47 14.43 -22.53
C HIS A 592 5.64 14.82 -21.30
N VAL A 593 5.16 13.85 -20.52
CA VAL A 593 4.40 14.09 -19.28
C VAL A 593 5.22 14.92 -18.29
N LYS A 594 6.51 14.59 -18.15
CA LYS A 594 7.43 15.32 -17.28
C LYS A 594 7.66 16.75 -17.78
N GLU A 595 7.90 16.94 -19.07
CA GLU A 595 8.05 18.27 -19.69
C GLU A 595 6.81 19.12 -19.52
N ALA A 596 5.63 18.50 -19.62
CA ALA A 596 4.35 19.16 -19.47
C ALA A 596 4.10 19.68 -18.03
N GLY A 597 4.78 19.11 -17.02
CA GLY A 597 4.75 19.59 -15.62
C GLY A 597 3.80 18.83 -14.69
N TYR A 598 3.27 17.69 -15.14
CA TYR A 598 2.49 16.77 -14.32
C TYR A 598 3.39 16.06 -13.29
N ASN A 599 2.79 15.58 -12.20
CA ASN A 599 3.50 14.90 -11.11
C ASN A 599 2.96 13.50 -10.80
N ALA A 600 1.94 13.06 -11.54
CA ALA A 600 1.37 11.72 -11.45
C ALA A 600 0.84 11.28 -12.82
N ILE A 601 0.79 9.96 -13.03
CA ILE A 601 0.20 9.31 -14.19
C ILE A 601 -0.89 8.36 -13.71
N GLN A 602 -2.04 8.36 -14.38
CA GLN A 602 -3.13 7.41 -14.14
C GLN A 602 -3.24 6.49 -15.35
N PHE A 603 -3.04 5.19 -15.18
CA PHE A 603 -3.23 4.22 -16.26
C PHE A 603 -4.56 3.51 -16.15
N PHE A 604 -5.26 3.39 -17.28
CA PHE A 604 -6.37 2.46 -17.44
C PHE A 604 -6.07 1.43 -18.54
N GLY A 605 -6.74 0.28 -18.45
CA GLY A 605 -6.55 -0.85 -19.37
C GLY A 605 -5.21 -1.57 -19.24
N VAL A 606 -4.54 -1.48 -18.09
CA VAL A 606 -3.34 -2.27 -17.77
C VAL A 606 -3.70 -3.68 -17.32
N SER A 607 -4.76 -3.87 -16.51
CA SER A 607 -5.23 -5.22 -16.17
C SER A 607 -5.69 -5.97 -17.41
N GLU A 608 -5.36 -7.26 -17.49
CA GLU A 608 -5.61 -8.06 -18.69
C GLU A 608 -7.12 -8.16 -18.99
N HIS A 609 -7.44 -7.93 -20.26
CA HIS A 609 -8.79 -7.90 -20.78
C HIS A 609 -8.78 -8.44 -22.21
N LYS A 610 -9.67 -9.38 -22.54
CA LYS A 610 -9.70 -10.02 -23.87
C LYS A 610 -10.15 -9.07 -24.99
N ASP A 611 -11.17 -8.26 -24.73
CA ASP A 611 -11.80 -7.42 -25.73
C ASP A 611 -11.19 -6.01 -25.72
N TYR A 612 -10.27 -5.72 -26.66
CA TYR A 612 -9.52 -4.46 -26.67
C TYR A 612 -10.42 -3.21 -26.80
N PHE A 613 -11.55 -3.32 -27.50
CA PHE A 613 -12.52 -2.22 -27.63
C PHE A 613 -13.20 -1.82 -26.32
N THR A 614 -13.05 -2.62 -25.26
CA THR A 614 -13.56 -2.30 -23.92
C THR A 614 -12.62 -1.39 -23.14
N VAL A 615 -11.48 -1.04 -23.74
CA VAL A 615 -10.44 -0.12 -23.25
C VAL A 615 -9.88 -0.46 -21.86
N GLY A 616 -10.10 -1.69 -21.39
CA GLY A 616 -9.68 -2.12 -20.06
C GLY A 616 -10.80 -2.40 -19.07
N TYR A 617 -12.05 -2.05 -19.38
CA TYR A 617 -13.13 -2.14 -18.39
C TYR A 617 -13.75 -3.53 -18.28
N ARG A 618 -13.57 -4.42 -19.27
CA ARG A 618 -13.97 -5.84 -19.14
C ARG A 618 -12.75 -6.71 -18.81
N VAL A 619 -12.25 -6.56 -17.58
CA VAL A 619 -11.11 -7.32 -17.07
C VAL A 619 -11.44 -8.82 -17.03
N THR A 620 -10.52 -9.64 -17.53
CA THR A 620 -10.61 -11.11 -17.48
C THR A 620 -9.71 -11.69 -16.40
N ASN A 621 -8.47 -11.19 -16.24
CA ASN A 621 -7.49 -11.70 -15.29
C ASN A 621 -6.95 -10.53 -14.45
N LEU A 622 -7.34 -10.46 -13.17
CA LEU A 622 -7.09 -9.28 -12.33
C LEU A 622 -5.61 -9.13 -11.92
N TYR A 623 -4.86 -10.23 -11.88
CA TYR A 623 -3.45 -10.26 -11.48
C TYR A 623 -2.48 -10.11 -12.66
N ALA A 624 -2.99 -10.19 -13.89
CA ALA A 624 -2.15 -10.12 -15.08
C ALA A 624 -2.08 -8.71 -15.65
N VAL A 625 -0.86 -8.27 -15.95
CA VAL A 625 -0.61 -7.15 -16.85
C VAL A 625 -0.99 -7.56 -18.27
N SER A 626 -1.69 -6.68 -18.98
CA SER A 626 -2.15 -6.87 -20.36
C SER A 626 -0.97 -7.16 -21.28
N SER A 627 -0.97 -8.36 -21.87
CA SER A 627 0.12 -8.83 -22.73
C SER A 627 0.22 -8.08 -24.05
N ARG A 628 -0.80 -7.28 -24.40
CA ARG A 628 -0.83 -6.46 -25.62
C ARG A 628 0.29 -5.43 -25.67
N TYR A 629 0.75 -4.96 -24.53
CA TYR A 629 1.73 -3.88 -24.46
C TYR A 629 3.14 -4.37 -24.15
N GLY A 630 3.32 -5.64 -23.79
CA GLY A 630 4.61 -6.21 -23.45
C GLY A 630 4.52 -7.23 -22.32
N THR A 631 5.62 -7.38 -21.60
CA THR A 631 5.78 -8.32 -20.50
C THR A 631 5.53 -7.66 -19.14
N PRO A 632 5.32 -8.45 -18.05
CA PRO A 632 5.28 -7.91 -16.69
C PRO A 632 6.52 -7.07 -16.34
N ASP A 633 7.71 -7.49 -16.79
CA ASP A 633 8.97 -6.78 -16.51
C ASP A 633 9.09 -5.47 -17.31
N ASP A 634 8.52 -5.38 -18.51
CA ASP A 634 8.41 -4.11 -19.25
C ASP A 634 7.53 -3.10 -18.49
N PHE A 635 6.45 -3.56 -17.84
CA PHE A 635 5.62 -2.69 -17.01
C PHE A 635 6.35 -2.25 -15.73
N LYS A 636 7.08 -3.16 -15.05
CA LYS A 636 7.97 -2.77 -13.94
C LYS A 636 8.97 -1.69 -14.35
N ARG A 637 9.57 -1.83 -15.54
CA ARG A 637 10.47 -0.83 -16.11
C ARG A 637 9.80 0.52 -16.30
N LEU A 638 8.58 0.54 -16.84
CA LEU A 638 7.82 1.77 -17.02
C LEU A 638 7.58 2.48 -15.69
N VAL A 639 7.11 1.76 -14.66
CA VAL A 639 6.86 2.34 -13.33
C VAL A 639 8.16 2.87 -12.71
N ASP A 640 9.24 2.09 -12.77
CA ASP A 640 10.54 2.47 -12.22
C ASP A 640 11.11 3.74 -12.88
N GLU A 641 11.00 3.86 -14.22
CA GLU A 641 11.43 5.07 -14.94
C GLU A 641 10.53 6.28 -14.63
N ALA A 642 9.22 6.07 -14.47
CA ALA A 642 8.30 7.11 -14.01
C ALA A 642 8.69 7.64 -12.62
N HIS A 643 9.01 6.74 -11.68
CA HIS A 643 9.55 7.09 -10.36
C HIS A 643 10.87 7.86 -10.45
N GLY A 644 11.78 7.46 -11.36
CA GLY A 644 13.02 8.16 -11.65
C GLY A 644 12.81 9.61 -12.14
N LEU A 645 11.69 9.88 -12.82
CA LEU A 645 11.26 11.22 -13.23
C LEU A 645 10.48 11.97 -12.14
N GLY A 646 10.24 11.35 -10.98
CA GLY A 646 9.46 11.92 -9.88
C GLY A 646 7.95 11.94 -10.14
N LEU A 647 7.44 11.01 -10.96
CA LEU A 647 6.02 10.85 -11.27
C LEU A 647 5.45 9.70 -10.42
N LEU A 648 4.36 9.95 -9.71
CA LEU A 648 3.57 8.87 -9.11
C LEU A 648 2.84 8.09 -10.20
N VAL A 649 2.59 6.80 -10.00
CA VAL A 649 1.87 5.94 -10.93
C VAL A 649 0.64 5.34 -10.25
N PHE A 650 -0.53 5.64 -10.80
CA PHE A 650 -1.82 5.12 -10.34
C PHE A 650 -2.43 4.18 -11.38
N LEU A 651 -3.25 3.24 -10.93
CA LEU A 651 -4.02 2.33 -11.79
C LEU A 651 -5.53 2.50 -11.63
N ASP A 652 -6.27 2.46 -12.73
CA ASP A 652 -7.72 2.28 -12.71
C ASP A 652 -7.99 0.81 -12.38
N ILE A 653 -8.55 0.58 -11.19
CA ILE A 653 -8.86 -0.76 -10.70
C ILE A 653 -10.35 -1.06 -10.90
N VAL A 654 -10.63 -2.12 -11.65
CA VAL A 654 -12.00 -2.54 -11.97
C VAL A 654 -12.41 -3.69 -11.06
N HIS A 655 -12.82 -3.35 -9.85
CA HIS A 655 -13.40 -4.30 -8.89
C HIS A 655 -14.92 -4.24 -8.84
N SER A 656 -15.53 -3.41 -9.69
CA SER A 656 -16.98 -3.24 -9.75
C SER A 656 -17.71 -4.41 -10.40
N TYR A 657 -17.05 -5.09 -11.33
CA TYR A 657 -17.52 -6.25 -12.06
C TYR A 657 -16.35 -6.91 -12.80
N SER A 658 -16.60 -8.05 -13.43
CA SER A 658 -15.64 -8.76 -14.28
C SER A 658 -16.25 -9.11 -15.64
N ALA A 659 -15.42 -9.35 -16.66
CA ALA A 659 -15.88 -9.86 -17.95
C ALA A 659 -16.71 -11.15 -17.78
N ALA A 660 -17.75 -11.30 -18.60
CA ALA A 660 -18.55 -12.54 -18.68
C ALA A 660 -17.91 -13.62 -19.57
N ASP A 661 -16.58 -13.65 -19.65
CA ASP A 661 -15.83 -14.67 -20.39
C ASP A 661 -15.57 -15.89 -19.49
N GLN A 662 -15.85 -17.08 -20.02
CA GLN A 662 -15.75 -18.35 -19.27
C GLN A 662 -14.45 -19.10 -19.52
N MET A 663 -13.75 -18.80 -20.61
CA MET A 663 -12.56 -19.57 -21.03
C MET A 663 -11.28 -18.93 -20.52
N VAL A 664 -11.24 -17.61 -20.50
CA VAL A 664 -10.11 -16.78 -20.07
C VAL A 664 -10.47 -15.99 -18.80
N GLY A 665 -11.73 -15.63 -18.62
CA GLY A 665 -12.19 -14.92 -17.43
C GLY A 665 -12.70 -15.83 -16.30
N LEU A 666 -13.16 -15.21 -15.22
CA LEU A 666 -13.66 -15.87 -14.01
C LEU A 666 -15.12 -16.38 -14.12
N SER A 667 -15.82 -16.13 -15.22
CA SER A 667 -17.25 -16.46 -15.33
C SER A 667 -17.43 -17.97 -15.40
N LEU A 668 -18.24 -18.56 -14.51
CA LEU A 668 -18.38 -20.04 -14.43
C LEU A 668 -17.03 -20.75 -14.29
N PHE A 669 -16.15 -20.19 -13.47
CA PHE A 669 -14.77 -20.65 -13.29
C PHE A 669 -14.71 -22.15 -12.96
N ASP A 670 -15.39 -22.56 -11.89
CA ASP A 670 -15.49 -23.96 -11.44
C ASP A 670 -16.74 -24.68 -12.00
N GLY A 671 -17.35 -24.14 -13.06
CA GLY A 671 -18.62 -24.61 -13.63
C GLY A 671 -19.88 -24.10 -12.92
N SER A 672 -19.78 -23.66 -11.67
CA SER A 672 -20.91 -23.11 -10.92
C SER A 672 -21.19 -21.65 -11.29
N ASN A 673 -22.43 -21.22 -11.10
CA ASN A 673 -22.80 -19.82 -11.32
C ASN A 673 -22.51 -18.91 -10.12
N ASP A 674 -22.08 -19.48 -9.00
CA ASP A 674 -21.92 -18.84 -7.70
C ASP A 674 -20.51 -18.90 -7.11
N CYS A 675 -19.47 -19.20 -7.90
CA CYS A 675 -18.06 -19.19 -7.47
C CYS A 675 -17.61 -17.79 -7.01
N TYR A 676 -17.14 -16.92 -7.91
CA TYR A 676 -16.73 -15.54 -7.58
C TYR A 676 -17.89 -14.52 -7.57
N PHE A 677 -19.04 -14.89 -8.16
CA PHE A 677 -20.10 -13.96 -8.52
C PHE A 677 -21.44 -14.35 -7.92
N HIS A 678 -22.35 -13.39 -7.81
CA HIS A 678 -23.74 -13.71 -7.45
C HIS A 678 -24.42 -14.52 -8.57
N THR A 679 -25.53 -15.19 -8.24
CA THR A 679 -26.38 -15.89 -9.21
C THR A 679 -27.51 -15.02 -9.74
N GLY A 680 -28.16 -15.50 -10.80
CA GLY A 680 -29.37 -14.90 -11.35
C GLY A 680 -29.17 -13.44 -11.80
N LYS A 681 -30.19 -12.60 -11.58
CA LYS A 681 -30.14 -11.18 -11.99
C LYS A 681 -29.11 -10.37 -11.20
N ARG A 682 -28.87 -10.69 -9.91
CA ARG A 682 -27.89 -9.98 -9.07
C ARG A 682 -26.46 -10.20 -9.57
N GLY A 683 -26.18 -11.37 -10.13
CA GLY A 683 -24.89 -11.75 -10.70
C GLY A 683 -24.51 -11.12 -12.03
N ASN A 684 -25.41 -10.37 -12.67
CA ASN A 684 -25.24 -9.88 -14.04
C ASN A 684 -25.52 -8.39 -14.11
N HIS A 685 -24.56 -7.64 -14.64
CA HIS A 685 -24.71 -6.22 -14.93
C HIS A 685 -25.54 -6.04 -16.21
N LYS A 686 -26.80 -5.59 -16.05
CA LYS A 686 -27.80 -5.54 -17.14
C LYS A 686 -27.32 -4.80 -18.39
N TYR A 687 -26.63 -3.68 -18.23
CA TYR A 687 -26.26 -2.79 -19.34
C TYR A 687 -24.91 -3.13 -19.97
N TRP A 688 -24.00 -3.71 -19.18
CA TRP A 688 -22.61 -3.93 -19.61
C TRP A 688 -22.34 -5.39 -19.97
N GLY A 689 -23.23 -6.31 -19.60
CA GLY A 689 -23.07 -7.74 -19.88
C GLY A 689 -21.91 -8.36 -19.09
N THR A 690 -21.63 -7.84 -17.89
CA THR A 690 -20.53 -8.25 -17.01
C THR A 690 -21.05 -8.99 -15.77
N ARG A 691 -20.15 -9.63 -15.03
CA ARG A 691 -20.46 -10.41 -13.81
C ARG A 691 -20.20 -9.60 -12.54
N MET A 692 -21.10 -9.68 -11.56
CA MET A 692 -21.02 -8.93 -10.29
C MET A 692 -20.48 -9.79 -9.15
N PHE A 693 -19.42 -9.35 -8.48
CA PHE A 693 -18.75 -10.07 -7.39
C PHE A 693 -19.63 -10.25 -6.16
N LYS A 694 -19.37 -11.32 -5.39
CA LYS A 694 -19.95 -11.52 -4.05
C LYS A 694 -19.07 -10.87 -2.99
N TYR A 695 -19.19 -9.57 -2.78
CA TYR A 695 -18.31 -8.83 -1.84
C TYR A 695 -18.39 -9.31 -0.38
N GLY A 696 -19.44 -10.04 0.01
CA GLY A 696 -19.59 -10.59 1.36
C GLY A 696 -18.95 -11.97 1.56
N ASP A 697 -18.47 -12.60 0.49
CA ASP A 697 -17.82 -13.91 0.54
C ASP A 697 -16.34 -13.76 0.92
N LEU A 698 -15.87 -14.53 1.90
CA LEU A 698 -14.50 -14.38 2.44
C LEU A 698 -13.42 -14.69 1.41
N ASP A 699 -13.66 -15.63 0.50
CA ASP A 699 -12.68 -16.02 -0.54
C ASP A 699 -12.64 -14.99 -1.66
N VAL A 700 -13.78 -14.38 -1.99
CA VAL A 700 -13.84 -13.23 -2.91
C VAL A 700 -13.19 -11.99 -2.29
N LEU A 701 -13.38 -11.74 -0.99
CA LEU A 701 -12.67 -10.68 -0.27
C LEU A 701 -11.15 -10.93 -0.29
N HIS A 702 -10.71 -12.17 0.00
CA HIS A 702 -9.31 -12.56 -0.08
C HIS A 702 -8.73 -12.31 -1.47
N PHE A 703 -9.45 -12.70 -2.53
CA PHE A 703 -9.06 -12.48 -3.91
C PHE A 703 -8.93 -10.99 -4.27
N LEU A 704 -9.93 -10.16 -3.95
CA LEU A 704 -9.94 -8.73 -4.33
C LEU A 704 -8.99 -7.88 -3.48
N LEU A 705 -8.86 -8.16 -2.18
CA LEU A 705 -7.94 -7.45 -1.29
C LEU A 705 -6.49 -7.81 -1.58
N SER A 706 -6.22 -9.09 -1.89
CA SER A 706 -4.90 -9.51 -2.35
C SER A 706 -4.53 -8.87 -3.69
N ASN A 707 -5.51 -8.62 -4.57
CA ASN A 707 -5.24 -7.99 -5.86
C ASN A 707 -4.76 -6.54 -5.72
N LEU A 708 -5.38 -5.77 -4.81
CA LEU A 708 -4.92 -4.41 -4.52
C LEU A 708 -3.48 -4.41 -4.01
N ASN A 709 -3.14 -5.33 -3.11
CA ASN A 709 -1.80 -5.40 -2.55
C ASN A 709 -0.77 -5.98 -3.54
N TRP A 710 -1.19 -6.85 -4.47
CA TRP A 710 -0.36 -7.36 -5.56
C TRP A 710 0.19 -6.24 -6.43
N TRP A 711 -0.67 -5.32 -6.90
CA TRP A 711 -0.24 -4.22 -7.75
C TRP A 711 0.78 -3.29 -7.06
N ILE A 712 0.63 -3.07 -5.75
CA ILE A 712 1.59 -2.26 -4.97
C ILE A 712 2.89 -3.03 -4.75
N THR A 713 2.81 -4.31 -4.38
CA THR A 713 4.00 -5.09 -3.98
C THR A 713 4.83 -5.50 -5.19
N GLU A 714 4.19 -6.00 -6.25
CA GLU A 714 4.87 -6.49 -7.45
C GLU A 714 5.29 -5.37 -8.40
N TYR A 715 4.44 -4.36 -8.57
CA TYR A 715 4.63 -3.29 -9.57
C TYR A 715 4.85 -1.91 -8.98
N GLN A 716 4.93 -1.77 -7.64
CA GLN A 716 5.20 -0.49 -6.95
C GLN A 716 4.29 0.67 -7.39
N VAL A 717 3.03 0.38 -7.72
CA VAL A 717 2.07 1.45 -8.01
C VAL A 717 1.76 2.23 -6.74
N ASP A 718 1.56 3.54 -6.89
CA ASP A 718 1.41 4.50 -5.78
C ASP A 718 -0.05 4.71 -5.36
N GLY A 719 -1.00 4.05 -6.03
CA GLY A 719 -2.42 4.30 -5.78
C GLY A 719 -3.36 3.75 -6.84
N PHE A 720 -4.65 3.94 -6.57
CA PHE A 720 -5.74 3.42 -7.39
C PHE A 720 -6.85 4.44 -7.60
N GLN A 721 -7.43 4.43 -8.78
CA GLN A 721 -8.77 4.97 -9.04
C GLN A 721 -9.75 3.80 -9.13
N PHE A 722 -10.73 3.75 -8.22
CA PHE A 722 -11.73 2.69 -8.19
C PHE A 722 -12.84 2.99 -9.18
N HIS A 723 -12.90 2.18 -10.24
CA HIS A 723 -13.82 2.40 -11.36
C HIS A 723 -15.27 2.06 -11.00
N SER A 724 -16.18 2.99 -11.28
CA SER A 724 -17.63 2.83 -11.18
C SER A 724 -18.12 2.29 -9.82
N LEU A 725 -17.83 3.01 -8.74
CA LEU A 725 -18.31 2.65 -7.39
C LEU A 725 -19.84 2.59 -7.31
N SER A 726 -20.56 3.42 -8.06
CA SER A 726 -22.03 3.37 -8.12
C SER A 726 -22.55 2.02 -8.63
N SER A 727 -21.80 1.33 -9.49
CA SER A 727 -22.17 -0.01 -9.95
C SER A 727 -22.05 -1.06 -8.83
N MET A 728 -21.14 -0.85 -7.90
CA MET A 728 -20.91 -1.70 -6.72
C MET A 728 -21.94 -1.45 -5.62
N ILE A 729 -22.13 -0.16 -5.28
CA ILE A 729 -22.87 0.26 -4.09
C ILE A 729 -24.37 0.03 -4.26
N TYR A 730 -24.90 -0.03 -5.48
CA TYR A 730 -26.33 -0.17 -5.71
C TYR A 730 -26.68 -1.35 -6.61
N THR A 731 -27.74 -2.08 -6.26
CA THR A 731 -28.24 -3.23 -7.05
C THR A 731 -28.83 -2.83 -8.41
N HIS A 732 -29.16 -1.55 -8.60
CA HIS A 732 -29.54 -0.98 -9.91
C HIS A 732 -28.33 -0.38 -10.65
N ASN A 733 -27.12 -0.62 -10.14
CA ASN A 733 -25.83 -0.23 -10.70
C ASN A 733 -25.67 1.27 -10.98
N GLY A 734 -26.24 2.14 -10.14
CA GLY A 734 -26.14 3.59 -10.32
C GLY A 734 -27.00 4.19 -11.45
N PHE A 735 -27.79 3.40 -12.19
CA PHE A 735 -28.65 3.92 -13.28
C PHE A 735 -29.98 4.54 -12.81
N ALA A 736 -30.26 4.51 -11.50
CA ALA A 736 -31.36 5.28 -10.94
C ALA A 736 -30.98 6.77 -10.88
N SER A 737 -31.97 7.66 -10.94
CA SER A 737 -31.74 9.09 -10.71
C SER A 737 -31.52 9.36 -9.22
N PHE A 738 -30.54 10.19 -8.91
CA PHE A 738 -30.23 10.65 -7.55
C PHE A 738 -30.54 12.13 -7.42
N THR A 739 -31.28 12.50 -6.39
CA THR A 739 -31.60 13.90 -6.06
C THR A 739 -30.66 14.48 -5.01
N GLY A 740 -29.90 13.61 -4.33
CA GLY A 740 -29.06 13.98 -3.20
C GLY A 740 -29.74 13.78 -1.84
N ASP A 741 -30.97 13.25 -1.82
CA ASP A 741 -31.64 12.89 -0.57
C ASP A 741 -30.95 11.71 0.11
N LEU A 742 -30.71 11.82 1.41
CA LEU A 742 -29.97 10.83 2.20
C LEU A 742 -30.66 9.46 2.24
N GLU A 743 -31.99 9.41 2.04
CA GLU A 743 -32.74 8.15 1.96
C GLU A 743 -32.35 7.30 0.73
N GLU A 744 -31.85 7.92 -0.34
CA GLU A 744 -31.37 7.24 -1.55
C GLU A 744 -30.12 6.38 -1.25
N TYR A 745 -29.35 6.73 -0.20
CA TYR A 745 -28.08 6.11 0.17
C TYR A 745 -28.18 5.10 1.33
N CYS A 746 -29.37 4.87 1.88
CA CYS A 746 -29.60 3.90 2.97
C CYS A 746 -30.87 3.05 2.80
N ASN A 747 -31.31 2.82 1.56
CA ASN A 747 -32.46 1.98 1.26
C ASN A 747 -32.05 0.53 0.93
N GLN A 748 -33.05 -0.29 0.57
CA GLN A 748 -32.88 -1.72 0.26
C GLN A 748 -32.04 -2.03 -0.99
N TYR A 749 -31.82 -1.05 -1.87
CA TYR A 749 -31.03 -1.21 -3.09
C TYR A 749 -29.54 -1.00 -2.84
N VAL A 750 -29.14 -0.57 -1.65
CA VAL A 750 -27.74 -0.42 -1.27
C VAL A 750 -27.14 -1.78 -0.95
N ASP A 751 -26.09 -2.16 -1.68
CA ASP A 751 -25.30 -3.35 -1.39
C ASP A 751 -24.37 -3.07 -0.21
N LYS A 752 -24.75 -3.62 0.95
CA LYS A 752 -23.99 -3.43 2.19
C LYS A 752 -22.63 -4.10 2.11
N ASP A 753 -22.52 -5.25 1.44
CA ASP A 753 -21.29 -6.03 1.36
C ASP A 753 -20.25 -5.28 0.53
N ALA A 754 -20.68 -4.64 -0.58
CA ALA A 754 -19.82 -3.76 -1.37
C ALA A 754 -19.25 -2.61 -0.53
N LEU A 755 -20.08 -1.95 0.29
CA LEU A 755 -19.60 -0.87 1.18
C LEU A 755 -18.59 -1.38 2.22
N LEU A 756 -18.79 -2.58 2.77
CA LEU A 756 -17.84 -3.18 3.71
C LEU A 756 -16.50 -3.51 3.03
N TYR A 757 -16.55 -4.04 1.80
CA TYR A 757 -15.35 -4.27 0.99
C TYR A 757 -14.56 -2.97 0.78
N LEU A 758 -15.21 -1.88 0.37
CA LEU A 758 -14.55 -0.60 0.13
C LEU A 758 -13.90 -0.03 1.41
N ILE A 759 -14.57 -0.17 2.56
CA ILE A 759 -14.00 0.25 3.85
C ILE A 759 -12.78 -0.61 4.19
N LEU A 760 -12.88 -1.95 4.06
CA LEU A 760 -11.75 -2.86 4.32
C LEU A 760 -10.58 -2.59 3.38
N ALA A 761 -10.84 -2.39 2.09
CA ALA A 761 -9.83 -2.06 1.09
C ALA A 761 -9.04 -0.81 1.48
N ASN A 762 -9.73 0.30 1.79
CA ASN A 762 -9.07 1.53 2.22
C ASN A 762 -8.38 1.39 3.58
N GLU A 763 -8.94 0.67 4.55
CA GLU A 763 -8.26 0.45 5.84
C GLU A 763 -6.96 -0.35 5.67
N ILE A 764 -6.99 -1.41 4.86
CA ILE A 764 -5.83 -2.28 4.59
C ILE A 764 -4.76 -1.52 3.81
N LEU A 765 -5.16 -0.85 2.72
CA LEU A 765 -4.25 -0.09 1.88
C LEU A 765 -3.52 0.99 2.67
N HIS A 766 -4.23 1.87 3.38
CA HIS A 766 -3.59 2.95 4.14
C HIS A 766 -2.84 2.45 5.38
N TYR A 767 -3.17 1.28 5.91
CA TYR A 767 -2.44 0.67 7.03
C TYR A 767 -1.09 0.11 6.59
N PHE A 768 -1.05 -0.65 5.49
CA PHE A 768 0.19 -1.24 4.99
C PHE A 768 1.03 -0.27 4.17
N HIS A 769 0.38 0.65 3.45
CA HIS A 769 1.00 1.59 2.52
C HIS A 769 0.52 3.02 2.81
N PRO A 770 1.01 3.70 3.86
CA PRO A 770 0.47 5.00 4.30
C PRO A 770 0.55 6.15 3.28
N ASN A 771 1.35 5.99 2.22
CA ASN A 771 1.50 6.97 1.14
C ASN A 771 0.66 6.63 -0.09
N VAL A 772 -0.09 5.52 -0.08
CA VAL A 772 -0.98 5.15 -1.19
C VAL A 772 -2.08 6.20 -1.32
N ILE A 773 -2.46 6.52 -2.56
CA ILE A 773 -3.59 7.39 -2.86
C ILE A 773 -4.74 6.57 -3.45
N THR A 774 -5.94 6.78 -2.92
CA THR A 774 -7.16 6.12 -3.40
C THR A 774 -8.18 7.16 -3.88
N ILE A 775 -8.66 6.98 -5.11
CA ILE A 775 -9.56 7.90 -5.81
C ILE A 775 -10.88 7.19 -6.08
N ALA A 776 -11.99 7.79 -5.66
CA ALA A 776 -13.34 7.29 -5.86
C ALA A 776 -13.97 7.85 -7.14
N GLU A 777 -14.25 7.00 -8.12
CA GLU A 777 -15.13 7.34 -9.25
C GLU A 777 -16.57 6.93 -8.91
N ASP A 778 -17.36 7.87 -8.41
CA ASP A 778 -18.77 7.65 -8.04
C ASP A 778 -19.67 8.76 -8.61
N ALA A 779 -20.57 8.38 -9.53
CA ALA A 779 -21.56 9.29 -10.12
C ALA A 779 -22.69 9.69 -9.15
N THR A 780 -22.81 9.01 -8.02
CA THR A 780 -23.89 9.29 -7.04
C THR A 780 -23.45 10.25 -5.95
N TYR A 781 -22.16 10.54 -5.81
CA TYR A 781 -21.59 11.36 -4.74
C TYR A 781 -21.98 10.87 -3.33
N TYR A 782 -21.80 9.57 -3.07
CA TYR A 782 -22.12 8.93 -1.79
C TYR A 782 -21.62 9.76 -0.59
N PRO A 783 -22.47 10.07 0.41
CA PRO A 783 -22.06 10.86 1.56
C PRO A 783 -20.94 10.19 2.36
N GLY A 784 -19.78 10.85 2.46
CA GLY A 784 -18.63 10.35 3.20
C GLY A 784 -17.65 9.48 2.39
N LEU A 785 -17.66 9.56 1.04
CA LEU A 785 -16.64 8.93 0.17
C LEU A 785 -15.21 9.13 0.73
N CYS A 786 -14.83 10.39 0.97
CA CYS A 786 -13.49 10.77 1.41
C CYS A 786 -13.35 11.06 2.91
N GLU A 787 -14.30 10.60 3.71
CA GLU A 787 -14.22 10.72 5.16
C GLU A 787 -13.51 9.48 5.74
N SER A 788 -12.84 9.66 6.88
CA SER A 788 -12.13 8.56 7.54
C SER A 788 -13.09 7.42 7.89
N THR A 789 -12.64 6.18 7.70
CA THR A 789 -13.39 4.97 8.08
C THR A 789 -13.73 4.96 9.58
N SER A 790 -12.85 5.54 10.41
CA SER A 790 -13.06 5.71 11.85
C SER A 790 -14.18 6.71 12.22
N GLN A 791 -14.57 7.58 11.28
CA GLN A 791 -15.62 8.58 11.44
C GLN A 791 -16.90 8.22 10.68
N GLY A 792 -16.97 7.01 10.11
CA GLY A 792 -18.10 6.54 9.31
C GLY A 792 -18.00 6.84 7.81
N GLY A 793 -16.85 7.24 7.27
CA GLY A 793 -16.65 7.37 5.83
C GLY A 793 -16.21 6.06 5.15
N LEU A 794 -15.91 6.13 3.85
CA LEU A 794 -15.36 5.01 3.08
C LEU A 794 -13.82 5.02 2.99
N GLY A 795 -13.17 6.12 3.37
CA GLY A 795 -11.72 6.19 3.49
C GLY A 795 -10.93 6.59 2.24
N PHE A 796 -11.58 7.07 1.18
CA PHE A 796 -10.88 7.52 -0.03
C PHE A 796 -10.15 8.86 0.18
N ASP A 797 -9.06 9.11 -0.54
CA ASP A 797 -8.34 10.39 -0.49
C ASP A 797 -8.98 11.47 -1.34
N TYR A 798 -9.46 11.07 -2.52
CA TYR A 798 -10.11 11.95 -3.48
C TYR A 798 -11.37 11.31 -4.05
N PHE A 799 -12.28 12.14 -4.55
CA PHE A 799 -13.39 11.69 -5.39
C PHE A 799 -13.48 12.53 -6.66
N VAL A 800 -13.98 11.91 -7.71
CA VAL A 800 -14.05 12.51 -9.04
C VAL A 800 -15.31 13.39 -9.17
N ASN A 801 -15.16 14.65 -9.59
CA ASN A 801 -16.31 15.51 -9.94
C ASN A 801 -16.72 15.31 -11.40
N LEU A 802 -17.55 14.29 -11.64
CA LEU A 802 -18.02 13.91 -12.97
C LEU A 802 -18.91 15.00 -13.62
N SER A 803 -19.61 15.77 -12.80
CA SER A 803 -20.56 16.81 -13.27
C SER A 803 -19.87 17.98 -13.98
N ALA A 804 -18.59 18.24 -13.68
CA ALA A 804 -17.82 19.30 -14.35
C ALA A 804 -17.71 19.03 -15.86
N SER A 805 -17.31 17.81 -16.24
CA SER A 805 -17.16 17.44 -17.64
C SER A 805 -18.46 17.33 -18.41
N GLU A 806 -19.53 16.85 -17.75
CA GLU A 806 -20.85 16.75 -18.36
C GLU A 806 -21.44 18.14 -18.62
N MET A 807 -21.26 19.07 -17.68
CA MET A 807 -21.66 20.46 -17.86
C MET A 807 -20.95 21.09 -19.04
N TRP A 808 -19.62 20.97 -19.12
CA TRP A 808 -18.87 21.54 -20.23
C TRP A 808 -19.28 20.97 -21.58
N LEU A 809 -19.45 19.65 -21.67
CA LEU A 809 -19.94 19.01 -22.89
C LEU A 809 -21.32 19.54 -23.30
N SER A 810 -22.26 19.62 -22.35
CA SER A 810 -23.60 20.15 -22.60
C SER A 810 -23.58 21.60 -23.10
N LEU A 811 -22.74 22.45 -22.49
CA LEU A 811 -22.56 23.84 -22.90
C LEU A 811 -21.96 23.95 -24.31
N LEU A 812 -20.96 23.13 -24.62
CA LEU A 812 -20.27 23.16 -25.92
C LEU A 812 -21.11 22.60 -27.07
N GLU A 813 -21.90 21.55 -26.84
CA GLU A 813 -22.68 20.89 -27.89
C GLU A 813 -24.07 21.49 -28.08
N SER A 814 -24.71 21.94 -27.00
CA SER A 814 -26.16 22.20 -26.99
C SER A 814 -26.55 23.63 -26.62
N THR A 815 -25.63 24.49 -26.17
CA THR A 815 -25.97 25.84 -25.68
C THR A 815 -25.14 26.92 -26.38
N PRO A 816 -25.77 27.88 -27.07
CA PRO A 816 -25.05 29.03 -27.64
C PRO A 816 -24.27 29.81 -26.57
N ASP A 817 -23.06 30.28 -26.91
CA ASP A 817 -22.16 30.95 -25.94
C ASP A 817 -22.85 32.04 -25.10
N HIS A 818 -23.68 32.90 -25.73
CA HIS A 818 -24.35 34.02 -25.06
C HIS A 818 -25.46 33.60 -24.07
N GLU A 819 -25.85 32.33 -24.07
CA GLU A 819 -26.83 31.76 -23.13
C GLU A 819 -26.15 31.03 -21.95
N TRP A 820 -24.82 31.02 -21.89
CA TRP A 820 -24.08 30.36 -20.81
C TRP A 820 -24.29 31.10 -19.49
N SER A 821 -24.76 30.39 -18.46
CA SER A 821 -24.86 30.93 -17.11
C SER A 821 -23.53 30.79 -16.36
N MET A 822 -22.93 31.92 -16.02
CA MET A 822 -21.76 32.02 -15.17
C MET A 822 -22.04 31.47 -13.76
N SER A 823 -23.24 31.73 -13.24
CA SER A 823 -23.70 31.21 -11.95
C SER A 823 -23.75 29.67 -11.94
N LYS A 824 -24.25 29.04 -13.02
CA LYS A 824 -24.30 27.58 -13.16
C LYS A 824 -22.91 26.95 -13.31
N ILE A 825 -22.01 27.61 -14.07
CA ILE A 825 -20.62 27.18 -14.21
C ILE A 825 -19.95 27.16 -12.83
N VAL A 826 -20.04 28.28 -12.11
CA VAL A 826 -19.44 28.42 -10.79
C VAL A 826 -20.01 27.42 -9.80
N SER A 827 -21.34 27.24 -9.74
CA SER A 827 -21.95 26.32 -8.78
C SER A 827 -21.56 24.86 -9.03
N THR A 828 -21.45 24.45 -10.29
CA THR A 828 -21.05 23.08 -10.67
C THR A 828 -19.58 22.82 -10.36
N LEU A 829 -18.67 23.73 -10.73
CA LEU A 829 -17.24 23.52 -10.53
C LEU A 829 -16.79 23.67 -9.07
N LYS A 830 -17.48 24.53 -8.29
CA LYS A 830 -17.24 24.65 -6.86
C LYS A 830 -17.66 23.38 -6.09
N GLY A 831 -18.65 22.65 -6.63
CA GLY A 831 -19.25 21.49 -5.97
C GLY A 831 -19.90 21.85 -4.63
N SER A 832 -20.19 20.82 -3.82
CA SER A 832 -20.63 21.02 -2.44
C SER A 832 -19.43 21.50 -1.60
N GLY A 833 -19.53 22.72 -1.04
CA GLY A 833 -18.41 23.42 -0.42
C GLY A 833 -17.74 22.74 0.78
N GLN A 834 -18.27 21.61 1.26
CA GLN A 834 -17.77 20.86 2.40
C GLN A 834 -16.66 19.85 2.05
N TYR A 835 -16.49 19.50 0.77
CA TYR A 835 -15.47 18.53 0.31
C TYR A 835 -14.60 19.06 -0.84
N SER A 836 -14.58 20.37 -1.02
CA SER A 836 -13.92 20.99 -2.17
C SER A 836 -12.42 20.73 -2.27
N ASP A 837 -11.77 20.39 -1.15
CA ASP A 837 -10.35 20.03 -1.06
C ASP A 837 -10.06 18.55 -1.40
N LYS A 838 -11.09 17.72 -1.48
CA LYS A 838 -11.02 16.29 -1.81
C LYS A 838 -11.47 15.98 -3.24
N MET A 839 -11.84 17.00 -4.01
CA MET A 839 -12.24 16.82 -5.41
C MET A 839 -11.03 16.64 -6.31
N LEU A 840 -11.14 15.65 -7.20
CA LEU A 840 -10.39 15.56 -8.45
C LEU A 840 -11.23 16.18 -9.57
N MET A 841 -10.66 17.18 -10.23
CA MET A 841 -11.29 17.92 -11.31
C MET A 841 -10.65 17.59 -12.65
N TYR A 842 -11.46 17.52 -13.71
CA TYR A 842 -10.97 17.49 -15.08
C TYR A 842 -11.97 18.21 -15.98
N ALA A 843 -11.49 18.78 -17.09
CA ALA A 843 -12.35 19.50 -18.02
C ALA A 843 -13.11 18.52 -18.93
N GLU A 844 -12.39 17.54 -19.46
CA GLU A 844 -12.90 16.47 -20.31
C GLU A 844 -12.24 15.13 -19.91
N ASN A 845 -12.99 14.04 -19.92
CA ASN A 845 -12.48 12.69 -19.61
C ASN A 845 -12.27 11.84 -20.86
N HIS A 846 -11.64 10.67 -20.66
CA HIS A 846 -11.45 9.68 -21.71
C HIS A 846 -12.78 9.18 -22.30
N ASN A 847 -13.87 9.06 -21.52
CA ASN A 847 -15.17 8.57 -22.00
C ASN A 847 -15.73 9.46 -23.13
N GLN A 848 -15.58 10.78 -23.00
CA GLN A 848 -15.99 11.74 -24.02
C GLN A 848 -15.14 11.64 -25.30
N SER A 849 -13.89 11.18 -25.16
CA SER A 849 -12.96 11.04 -26.28
C SER A 849 -13.02 9.67 -26.97
N ILE A 850 -13.48 8.61 -26.29
CA ILE A 850 -13.41 7.20 -26.76
C ILE A 850 -14.78 6.64 -27.18
N SER A 851 -15.83 6.85 -26.39
CA SER A 851 -17.08 6.07 -26.46
C SER A 851 -18.07 6.59 -27.51
N GLY A 852 -17.58 6.90 -28.73
CA GLY A 852 -18.38 7.51 -29.80
C GLY A 852 -18.76 8.98 -29.55
N GLY A 853 -18.19 9.59 -28.52
CA GLY A 853 -18.29 11.03 -28.25
C GLY A 853 -17.35 11.87 -29.11
N LYS A 854 -17.43 13.19 -28.95
CA LYS A 854 -16.50 14.15 -29.56
C LYS A 854 -15.63 14.77 -28.48
N SER A 855 -14.32 14.85 -28.72
CA SER A 855 -13.42 15.62 -27.84
C SER A 855 -13.80 17.10 -27.86
N PHE A 856 -13.42 17.85 -26.82
CA PHE A 856 -13.70 19.29 -26.81
C PHE A 856 -13.02 19.99 -27.99
N ALA A 857 -11.83 19.54 -28.36
CA ALA A 857 -11.13 19.99 -29.55
C ALA A 857 -11.95 19.74 -30.83
N GLU A 858 -12.54 18.56 -31.01
CA GLU A 858 -13.38 18.26 -32.17
C GLU A 858 -14.63 19.16 -32.21
N ILE A 859 -15.24 19.46 -31.06
CA ILE A 859 -16.40 20.36 -30.98
C ILE A 859 -16.02 21.83 -31.23
N LEU A 860 -14.92 22.28 -30.64
CA LEU A 860 -14.49 23.69 -30.66
C LEU A 860 -13.86 24.10 -31.98
N PHE A 861 -13.06 23.22 -32.59
CA PHE A 861 -12.40 23.49 -33.87
C PHE A 861 -13.27 23.04 -35.05
N GLY A 862 -13.99 21.93 -34.94
CA GLY A 862 -14.70 21.31 -36.06
C GLY A 862 -13.75 20.68 -37.09
N GLU A 863 -14.27 20.36 -38.29
CA GLU A 863 -13.44 19.96 -39.44
C GLU A 863 -12.77 21.21 -40.05
N VAL A 864 -11.77 21.79 -39.38
CA VAL A 864 -11.02 22.91 -39.96
C VAL A 864 -10.19 22.40 -41.12
N THR A 865 -10.69 22.61 -42.34
CA THR A 865 -9.84 22.69 -43.52
C THR A 865 -9.31 24.13 -43.60
N GLU A 866 -7.99 24.30 -43.70
CA GLU A 866 -7.29 25.60 -43.70
C GLU A 866 -7.77 26.60 -44.79
N HIS A 867 -8.74 26.22 -45.62
CA HIS A 867 -9.19 26.95 -46.81
C HIS A 867 -10.67 27.40 -46.76
N SER A 868 -11.36 27.26 -45.62
CA SER A 868 -12.76 27.69 -45.48
C SER A 868 -12.88 29.16 -45.01
N PRO A 869 -13.76 30.00 -45.61
CA PRO A 869 -13.98 31.37 -45.15
C PRO A 869 -14.59 31.39 -43.74
N GLY A 870 -13.96 32.12 -42.80
CA GLY A 870 -14.34 32.16 -41.38
C GLY A 870 -13.57 31.19 -40.47
N SER A 871 -12.61 30.42 -41.00
CA SER A 871 -11.80 29.46 -40.23
C SER A 871 -11.02 30.11 -39.08
N ASN A 872 -10.47 31.31 -39.28
CA ASN A 872 -9.66 32.00 -38.27
C ASN A 872 -10.46 32.43 -37.03
N ASP A 873 -11.70 32.88 -37.18
CA ASP A 873 -12.52 33.32 -36.05
C ASP A 873 -13.00 32.12 -35.22
N SER A 874 -13.37 31.02 -35.87
CA SER A 874 -13.71 29.75 -35.21
C SER A 874 -12.50 29.16 -34.48
N LEU A 875 -11.32 29.20 -35.11
CA LEU A 875 -10.07 28.75 -34.50
C LEU A 875 -9.71 29.58 -33.25
N LEU A 876 -9.84 30.91 -33.34
CA LEU A 876 -9.60 31.81 -32.22
C LEU A 876 -10.60 31.56 -31.07
N ARG A 877 -11.90 31.41 -31.40
CA ARG A 877 -12.93 31.01 -30.42
C ARG A 877 -12.52 29.70 -29.73
N GLY A 878 -12.18 28.68 -30.51
CA GLY A 878 -11.81 27.36 -30.00
C GLY A 878 -10.59 27.44 -29.09
N CYS A 879 -9.54 28.13 -29.50
CA CYS A 879 -8.32 28.32 -28.71
C CYS A 879 -8.62 29.02 -27.38
N SER A 880 -9.38 30.12 -27.42
CA SER A 880 -9.72 30.90 -26.24
C SER A 880 -10.56 30.10 -25.25
N LEU A 881 -11.65 29.47 -25.70
CA LEU A 881 -12.52 28.68 -24.83
C LEU A 881 -11.81 27.45 -24.27
N HIS A 882 -11.00 26.75 -25.07
CA HIS A 882 -10.20 25.61 -24.60
C HIS A 882 -9.30 26.00 -23.42
N LYS A 883 -8.55 27.11 -23.55
CA LYS A 883 -7.68 27.62 -22.47
C LYS A 883 -8.49 28.04 -21.24
N MET A 884 -9.58 28.79 -21.45
CA MET A 884 -10.40 29.31 -20.35
C MET A 884 -11.10 28.20 -19.55
N ILE A 885 -11.69 27.20 -20.23
CA ILE A 885 -12.35 26.05 -19.61
C ILE A 885 -11.35 25.26 -18.77
N ARG A 886 -10.16 24.99 -19.30
CA ARG A 886 -9.11 24.27 -18.56
C ARG A 886 -8.61 25.08 -17.37
N LEU A 887 -8.36 26.38 -17.55
CA LEU A 887 -7.91 27.26 -16.47
C LEU A 887 -8.92 27.36 -15.34
N ILE A 888 -10.20 27.65 -15.62
CA ILE A 888 -11.20 27.79 -14.56
C ILE A 888 -11.43 26.45 -13.85
N THR A 889 -11.47 25.34 -14.58
CA THR A 889 -11.64 24.00 -13.99
C THR A 889 -10.48 23.64 -13.07
N PHE A 890 -9.25 23.93 -13.48
CA PHE A 890 -8.03 23.70 -12.69
C PHE A 890 -7.98 24.57 -11.43
N THR A 891 -8.44 25.83 -11.50
CA THR A 891 -8.14 26.82 -10.46
C THR A 891 -9.30 27.05 -9.48
N ILE A 892 -10.54 26.73 -9.84
CA ILE A 892 -11.73 27.00 -9.00
C ILE A 892 -12.04 25.88 -7.98
N GLY A 893 -11.75 24.62 -8.30
CA GLY A 893 -12.13 23.47 -7.48
C GLY A 893 -10.97 22.50 -7.25
N GLY A 894 -11.06 21.68 -6.21
CA GLY A 894 -10.17 20.55 -6.00
C GLY A 894 -8.75 20.89 -5.53
N HIS A 895 -8.09 19.85 -5.02
CA HIS A 895 -6.64 19.79 -4.80
C HIS A 895 -5.96 18.86 -5.82
N ALA A 896 -6.74 18.18 -6.67
CA ALA A 896 -6.27 17.31 -7.72
C ALA A 896 -6.87 17.73 -9.08
N TYR A 897 -6.05 17.75 -10.11
CA TYR A 897 -6.45 17.97 -11.50
C TYR A 897 -6.01 16.80 -12.36
N LEU A 898 -6.87 16.37 -13.28
CA LEU A 898 -6.60 15.29 -14.22
C LEU A 898 -6.77 15.77 -15.67
N ASN A 899 -5.91 15.28 -16.56
CA ASN A 899 -5.96 15.52 -18.00
C ASN A 899 -5.73 14.23 -18.76
N PHE A 900 -6.63 13.87 -19.67
CA PHE A 900 -6.47 12.73 -20.56
C PHE A 900 -5.49 13.03 -21.70
N MET A 901 -4.62 12.08 -22.01
CA MET A 901 -3.55 12.23 -22.99
C MET A 901 -4.02 12.78 -24.34
N GLY A 902 -3.40 13.85 -24.82
CA GLY A 902 -3.75 14.56 -26.05
C GLY A 902 -4.65 15.77 -25.85
N ASN A 903 -5.47 15.80 -24.80
CA ASN A 903 -6.38 16.90 -24.53
C ASN A 903 -5.64 18.18 -24.11
N GLU A 904 -4.39 18.06 -23.64
CA GLU A 904 -3.60 19.20 -23.22
C GLU A 904 -3.26 20.17 -24.34
N PHE A 905 -3.15 19.65 -25.57
CA PHE A 905 -2.89 20.43 -26.76
C PHE A 905 -4.10 20.50 -27.69
N GLY A 906 -5.25 19.97 -27.28
CA GLY A 906 -6.46 19.90 -28.08
C GLY A 906 -6.33 18.93 -29.25
N HIS A 907 -5.91 17.68 -29.00
CA HIS A 907 -5.76 16.65 -30.02
C HIS A 907 -7.03 16.54 -30.90
N PRO A 908 -6.89 16.60 -32.23
CA PRO A 908 -8.04 16.60 -33.13
C PRO A 908 -8.65 15.21 -33.22
N LYS A 909 -9.95 15.17 -33.53
CA LYS A 909 -10.77 13.95 -33.65
C LYS A 909 -10.86 13.14 -32.34
N ARG A 910 -11.92 12.35 -32.25
CA ARG A 910 -12.08 11.30 -31.24
C ARG A 910 -11.09 10.14 -31.43
N VAL A 911 -10.93 9.36 -30.37
CA VAL A 911 -10.26 8.07 -30.35
C VAL A 911 -11.30 6.99 -30.63
N GLU A 912 -10.99 6.06 -31.52
CA GLU A 912 -11.79 4.85 -31.70
C GLU A 912 -10.90 3.62 -31.62
N PHE A 913 -11.35 2.63 -30.86
CA PHE A 913 -10.68 1.34 -30.77
C PHE A 913 -11.16 0.41 -31.90
N PRO A 914 -10.34 -0.55 -32.34
CA PRO A 914 -10.73 -1.50 -33.37
C PRO A 914 -11.88 -2.39 -32.89
N MET A 915 -12.99 -2.38 -33.63
CA MET A 915 -14.20 -3.15 -33.31
C MET A 915 -14.97 -3.51 -34.59
N PRO A 916 -15.94 -4.45 -34.54
CA PRO A 916 -16.67 -4.88 -35.74
C PRO A 916 -17.34 -3.73 -36.52
N SER A 917 -17.81 -2.68 -35.83
CA SER A 917 -18.50 -1.54 -36.46
C SER A 917 -17.59 -0.60 -37.26
N ASN A 918 -16.27 -0.64 -37.06
CA ASN A 918 -15.29 0.14 -37.81
C ASN A 918 -14.29 -0.75 -38.57
N GLU A 919 -14.70 -1.99 -38.88
CA GLU A 919 -13.88 -2.97 -39.61
C GLU A 919 -12.53 -3.25 -38.93
N PHE A 920 -12.48 -3.18 -37.61
CA PHE A 920 -11.26 -3.35 -36.80
C PHE A 920 -10.15 -2.35 -37.14
N SER A 921 -10.51 -1.13 -37.55
CA SER A 921 -9.55 -0.08 -37.88
C SER A 921 -8.80 0.45 -36.64
N PHE A 922 -7.50 0.67 -36.81
CA PHE A 922 -6.64 1.36 -35.84
C PHE A 922 -6.40 2.84 -36.19
N SER A 923 -7.05 3.37 -37.23
CA SER A 923 -6.76 4.69 -37.79
C SER A 923 -6.94 5.86 -36.82
N LEU A 924 -7.76 5.68 -35.78
CA LEU A 924 -8.01 6.66 -34.71
C LEU A 924 -7.55 6.13 -33.33
N ALA A 925 -6.84 5.00 -33.28
CA ALA A 925 -6.35 4.38 -32.05
C ALA A 925 -4.89 4.81 -31.76
N ASN A 926 -4.59 6.10 -31.85
CA ASN A 926 -3.23 6.65 -31.79
C ASN A 926 -3.20 8.12 -31.32
N ARG A 927 -2.00 8.66 -31.05
CA ARG A 927 -1.75 10.08 -30.73
C ARG A 927 -0.79 10.78 -31.67
N ARG A 928 -1.24 11.91 -32.23
CA ARG A 928 -0.49 12.73 -33.18
C ARG A 928 0.43 13.74 -32.50
N TRP A 929 1.51 13.24 -31.89
CA TRP A 929 2.52 14.07 -31.22
C TRP A 929 3.24 15.06 -32.16
N ASP A 930 3.25 14.78 -33.46
CA ASP A 930 3.81 15.67 -34.49
C ASP A 930 3.08 17.03 -34.59
N LEU A 931 1.85 17.14 -34.06
CA LEU A 931 1.13 18.40 -34.00
C LEU A 931 1.76 19.43 -33.06
N LEU A 932 2.66 19.02 -32.16
CA LEU A 932 3.30 19.90 -31.18
C LEU A 932 4.41 20.78 -31.75
N GLU A 933 4.88 20.51 -32.99
CA GLU A 933 6.02 21.21 -33.60
C GLU A 933 5.77 22.72 -33.80
N ASN A 934 4.56 23.10 -34.25
CA ASN A 934 4.19 24.50 -34.47
C ASN A 934 2.67 24.71 -34.53
N GLY A 935 2.24 25.97 -34.57
CA GLY A 935 0.84 26.33 -34.76
C GLY A 935 -0.01 26.23 -33.49
N VAL A 936 -1.30 25.94 -33.68
CA VAL A 936 -2.33 26.03 -32.64
C VAL A 936 -2.11 25.04 -31.51
N TYR A 937 -1.82 23.78 -31.84
CA TYR A 937 -1.62 22.73 -30.83
C TYR A 937 -0.39 23.02 -29.96
N SER A 938 0.71 23.48 -30.57
CA SER A 938 1.90 23.96 -29.85
C SER A 938 1.58 25.12 -28.90
N ASN A 939 0.76 26.07 -29.34
CA ASN A 939 0.30 27.19 -28.50
C ASN A 939 -0.55 26.74 -27.30
N LEU A 940 -1.46 25.77 -27.50
CA LEU A 940 -2.27 25.20 -26.42
C LEU A 940 -1.42 24.39 -25.45
N PHE A 941 -0.44 23.64 -25.94
CA PHE A 941 0.52 22.93 -25.10
C PHE A 941 1.39 23.88 -24.26
N ASN A 942 1.84 25.00 -24.85
CA ASN A 942 2.56 26.04 -24.11
C ASN A 942 1.70 26.63 -22.99
N PHE A 943 0.40 26.79 -23.22
CA PHE A 943 -0.54 27.22 -22.19
C PHE A 943 -0.68 26.16 -21.08
N ASP A 944 -0.78 24.88 -21.43
CA ASP A 944 -0.84 23.79 -20.46
C ASP A 944 0.38 23.76 -19.54
N LYS A 945 1.57 23.87 -20.13
CA LYS A 945 2.83 23.98 -19.38
C LYS A 945 2.80 25.15 -18.40
N GLU A 946 2.23 26.28 -18.79
CA GLU A 946 2.10 27.43 -17.90
C GLU A 946 1.08 27.19 -16.77
N LEU A 947 -0.01 26.44 -17.05
CA LEU A 947 -0.98 26.04 -16.03
C LEU A 947 -0.35 25.14 -14.97
N MET A 948 0.47 24.17 -15.38
CA MET A 948 1.21 23.31 -14.44
C MET A 948 2.22 24.11 -13.61
N LYS A 949 2.98 25.02 -14.25
CA LYS A 949 3.92 25.93 -13.57
C LYS A 949 3.23 26.87 -12.59
N LEU A 950 2.01 27.31 -12.90
CA LEU A 950 1.23 28.17 -12.02
C LEU A 950 0.98 27.47 -10.66
N ASP A 951 0.63 26.18 -10.66
CA ASP A 951 0.50 25.43 -9.41
C ASP A 951 1.86 25.10 -8.78
N GLU A 952 2.89 24.78 -9.56
CA GLU A 952 4.22 24.52 -9.02
C GLU A 952 4.77 25.72 -8.24
N ASN A 953 4.64 26.92 -8.80
CA ASN A 953 5.16 28.16 -8.22
C ASN A 953 4.24 28.73 -7.13
N GLU A 954 2.94 28.82 -7.40
CA GLU A 954 1.98 29.53 -6.55
C GLU A 954 1.10 28.61 -5.70
N ARG A 955 1.19 27.30 -5.90
CA ARG A 955 0.51 26.24 -5.13
C ARG A 955 -1.01 26.33 -5.17
N VAL A 956 -1.57 26.79 -6.29
CA VAL A 956 -3.00 27.08 -6.48
C VAL A 956 -3.91 25.99 -5.95
N LEU A 957 -3.67 24.73 -6.34
CA LEU A 957 -4.51 23.58 -5.99
C LEU A 957 -4.47 23.28 -4.50
N SER A 958 -3.32 23.40 -3.84
CA SER A 958 -3.19 23.10 -2.41
C SER A 958 -3.63 24.25 -1.48
N ARG A 959 -4.05 25.40 -2.04
CA ARG A 959 -4.60 26.52 -1.27
C ARG A 959 -6.06 26.27 -0.95
N ARG A 960 -6.51 26.93 0.14
CA ARG A 960 -7.92 26.98 0.57
C ARG A 960 -8.86 27.32 -0.60
N SER A 961 -10.11 26.89 -0.46
CA SER A 961 -11.19 27.13 -1.42
C SER A 961 -11.26 28.60 -1.85
N PRO A 962 -11.57 28.88 -3.13
CA PRO A 962 -11.59 30.25 -3.63
C PRO A 962 -12.73 31.06 -3.00
N ASN A 963 -12.46 32.35 -2.79
CA ASN A 963 -13.46 33.36 -2.49
C ASN A 963 -14.03 33.90 -3.81
N ILE A 964 -15.13 33.29 -4.25
CA ILE A 964 -15.90 33.75 -5.40
C ILE A 964 -16.76 34.94 -4.97
N HIS A 965 -16.37 36.12 -5.43
CA HIS A 965 -16.95 37.39 -5.00
C HIS A 965 -17.64 38.14 -6.15
N HIS A 966 -17.37 37.76 -7.40
CA HIS A 966 -17.97 38.38 -8.58
C HIS A 966 -18.41 37.32 -9.58
N VAL A 967 -19.72 37.26 -9.84
CA VAL A 967 -20.32 36.41 -10.88
C VAL A 967 -21.42 37.24 -11.54
N ASN A 968 -21.20 37.62 -12.79
CA ASN A 968 -22.15 38.41 -13.55
C ASN A 968 -22.60 37.64 -14.79
N ASP A 969 -23.83 37.13 -14.79
CA ASP A 969 -24.40 36.41 -15.93
C ASP A 969 -24.68 37.34 -17.12
N THR A 970 -24.94 38.64 -16.91
CA THR A 970 -25.24 39.59 -17.99
C THR A 970 -23.99 40.01 -18.76
N GLU A 971 -22.92 40.33 -18.03
CA GLU A 971 -21.61 40.70 -18.63
C GLU A 971 -20.74 39.46 -18.91
N MET A 972 -21.20 38.28 -18.49
CA MET A 972 -20.49 37.00 -18.61
C MET A 972 -19.09 37.02 -18.00
N VAL A 973 -18.94 37.71 -16.85
CA VAL A 973 -17.68 37.85 -16.13
C VAL A 973 -17.71 37.04 -14.83
N ILE A 974 -16.64 36.28 -14.61
CA ILE A 974 -16.39 35.56 -13.35
C ILE A 974 -15.09 36.10 -12.74
N SER A 975 -15.12 36.45 -11.46
CA SER A 975 -13.90 36.68 -10.69
C SER A 975 -13.94 36.08 -9.28
N TYR A 976 -12.79 35.54 -8.90
CA TYR A 976 -12.57 34.98 -7.58
C TYR A 976 -11.12 35.12 -7.14
N ILE A 977 -10.91 35.06 -5.82
CA ILE A 977 -9.60 35.13 -5.20
C ILE A 977 -9.26 33.76 -4.61
N ARG A 978 -8.08 33.21 -4.91
CA ARG A 978 -7.56 31.99 -4.27
C ARG A 978 -6.18 32.25 -3.71
N GLY A 979 -6.11 32.50 -2.40
CA GLY A 979 -4.88 33.01 -1.76
C GLY A 979 -4.53 34.41 -2.26
N PRO A 980 -3.27 34.70 -2.67
CA PRO A 980 -2.85 36.01 -3.16
C PRO A 980 -3.19 36.24 -4.65
N LEU A 981 -3.86 35.29 -5.29
CA LEU A 981 -4.16 35.31 -6.71
C LEU A 981 -5.60 35.76 -6.95
N LEU A 982 -5.76 36.71 -7.86
CA LEU A 982 -7.03 37.14 -8.43
C LEU A 982 -7.19 36.53 -9.82
N PHE A 983 -8.28 35.81 -10.03
CA PHE A 983 -8.65 35.25 -11.32
C PHE A 983 -9.82 36.04 -11.90
N VAL A 984 -9.74 36.42 -13.18
CA VAL A 984 -10.81 37.14 -13.87
C VAL A 984 -11.00 36.52 -15.25
N PHE A 985 -12.22 36.15 -15.58
CA PHE A 985 -12.62 35.53 -16.85
C PHE A 985 -13.71 36.37 -17.51
N ASN A 986 -13.54 36.68 -18.79
CA ASN A 986 -14.58 37.23 -19.64
C ASN A 986 -15.02 36.16 -20.65
N PHE A 987 -16.16 35.52 -20.38
CA PHE A 987 -16.76 34.52 -21.28
C PHE A 987 -17.64 35.14 -22.38
N HIS A 988 -17.80 36.46 -22.40
CA HIS A 988 -18.64 37.12 -23.40
C HIS A 988 -18.11 36.85 -24.82
N PRO A 989 -18.97 36.44 -25.77
CA PRO A 989 -18.52 36.03 -27.11
C PRO A 989 -17.98 37.19 -27.96
N THR A 990 -18.44 38.43 -27.72
CA THR A 990 -18.09 39.62 -28.51
C THR A 990 -17.55 40.79 -27.69
N ASP A 991 -18.25 41.16 -26.61
CA ASP A 991 -17.97 42.35 -25.82
C ASP A 991 -16.63 42.30 -25.08
N SER A 992 -15.87 43.37 -25.27
CA SER A 992 -14.60 43.63 -24.62
C SER A 992 -14.73 44.88 -23.75
N TYR A 993 -14.17 44.85 -22.55
CA TYR A 993 -14.27 45.93 -21.59
C TYR A 993 -12.92 46.62 -21.42
N GLU A 994 -12.81 47.91 -21.73
CA GLU A 994 -11.54 48.64 -21.52
C GLU A 994 -11.24 48.89 -20.04
N LYS A 995 -12.30 49.03 -19.23
CA LYS A 995 -12.27 49.48 -17.83
C LYS A 995 -13.29 48.76 -16.97
N TYR A 996 -13.11 47.44 -16.83
CA TYR A 996 -13.99 46.61 -16.01
C TYR A 996 -13.60 46.70 -14.53
N ASN A 997 -14.57 46.91 -13.64
CA ASN A 997 -14.29 47.03 -12.20
C ASN A 997 -14.52 45.68 -11.50
N VAL A 998 -13.49 45.17 -10.82
CA VAL A 998 -13.58 43.96 -9.97
C VAL A 998 -13.17 44.31 -8.54
N GLY A 999 -13.98 43.93 -7.56
CA GLY A 999 -13.69 44.15 -6.14
C GLY A 999 -12.48 43.36 -5.65
N VAL A 1000 -11.66 43.95 -4.78
CA VAL A 1000 -10.57 43.27 -4.06
C VAL A 1000 -10.51 43.74 -2.61
N GLU A 1001 -10.19 42.84 -1.67
CA GLU A 1001 -10.15 43.19 -0.25
C GLU A 1001 -8.91 44.04 0.09
N GLU A 1002 -7.73 43.57 -0.32
CA GLU A 1002 -6.46 44.22 0.02
C GLU A 1002 -6.10 45.32 -0.98
N ALA A 1003 -5.78 46.51 -0.48
CA ALA A 1003 -5.24 47.60 -1.29
C ALA A 1003 -3.77 47.32 -1.65
N GLY A 1004 -3.35 47.69 -2.86
CA GLY A 1004 -1.95 47.53 -3.28
C GLY A 1004 -1.76 47.50 -4.79
N GLU A 1005 -0.68 46.84 -5.20
CA GLU A 1005 -0.35 46.59 -6.60
C GLU A 1005 -0.57 45.10 -6.91
N TYR A 1006 -1.25 44.83 -8.02
CA TYR A 1006 -1.48 43.50 -8.56
C TYR A 1006 -0.73 43.38 -9.88
N ARG A 1007 -0.09 42.26 -10.13
CA ARG A 1007 0.62 41.99 -11.37
C ARG A 1007 0.04 40.79 -12.08
N ILE A 1008 -0.34 40.95 -13.34
CA ILE A 1008 -0.70 39.81 -14.21
C ILE A 1008 0.52 38.89 -14.33
N ILE A 1009 0.34 37.63 -13.94
CA ILE A 1009 1.33 36.55 -14.05
C ILE A 1009 0.94 35.53 -15.13
N LEU A 1010 -0.34 35.47 -15.52
CA LEU A 1010 -0.82 34.68 -16.65
C LEU A 1010 -1.91 35.47 -17.38
N ASN A 1011 -1.76 35.62 -18.69
CA ASN A 1011 -2.77 36.19 -19.57
C ASN A 1011 -3.04 35.21 -20.73
N THR A 1012 -4.27 34.69 -20.82
CA THR A 1012 -4.62 33.74 -21.89
C THR A 1012 -4.56 34.36 -23.28
N ASP A 1013 -4.61 35.70 -23.39
CA ASP A 1013 -4.59 36.43 -24.66
C ASP A 1013 -3.17 36.62 -25.24
N GLU A 1014 -2.12 36.13 -24.59
CA GLU A 1014 -0.77 36.23 -25.15
C GLU A 1014 -0.60 35.42 -26.46
N ASN A 1015 0.17 35.97 -27.41
CA ASN A 1015 0.39 35.36 -28.72
C ASN A 1015 1.00 33.95 -28.63
N LYS A 1016 1.88 33.70 -27.66
CA LYS A 1016 2.49 32.36 -27.42
C LYS A 1016 1.48 31.29 -27.02
N TYR A 1017 0.27 31.69 -26.63
CA TYR A 1017 -0.85 30.81 -26.33
C TYR A 1017 -1.92 30.87 -27.41
N GLY A 1018 -1.65 31.49 -28.56
CA GLY A 1018 -2.61 31.66 -29.65
C GLY A 1018 -3.71 32.70 -29.36
N GLY A 1019 -3.45 33.66 -28.47
CA GLY A 1019 -4.28 34.85 -28.29
C GLY A 1019 -3.92 35.99 -29.24
N GLN A 1020 -4.59 37.14 -29.10
CA GLN A 1020 -4.42 38.31 -29.97
C GLN A 1020 -3.45 39.37 -29.42
N GLY A 1021 -3.03 39.26 -28.17
CA GLY A 1021 -2.08 40.16 -27.52
C GLY A 1021 -2.62 41.58 -27.34
N LEU A 1022 -3.92 41.71 -27.03
CA LEU A 1022 -4.62 42.98 -26.84
C LEU A 1022 -4.21 43.66 -25.53
N ILE A 1023 -3.95 42.89 -24.47
CA ILE A 1023 -3.43 43.41 -23.20
C ILE A 1023 -1.91 43.60 -23.30
N LYS A 1024 -1.44 44.85 -23.24
CA LYS A 1024 0.00 45.18 -23.37
C LYS A 1024 0.73 45.05 -22.03
N GLU A 1025 2.03 44.78 -22.06
CA GLU A 1025 2.86 44.61 -20.86
C GLU A 1025 2.79 45.79 -19.88
N GLN A 1026 2.62 47.03 -20.38
CA GLN A 1026 2.50 48.20 -19.50
C GLN A 1026 1.23 48.15 -18.62
N GLN A 1027 0.23 47.38 -19.02
CA GLN A 1027 -1.04 47.20 -18.31
C GLN A 1027 -1.00 46.04 -17.31
N TYR A 1028 0.12 45.32 -17.20
CA TYR A 1028 0.23 44.16 -16.31
C TYR A 1028 0.31 44.57 -14.85
N LEU A 1029 0.83 45.77 -14.55
CA LEU A 1029 0.84 46.31 -13.20
C LEU A 1029 -0.42 47.16 -12.97
N GLN A 1030 -1.27 46.70 -12.07
CA GLN A 1030 -2.58 47.29 -11.79
C GLN A 1030 -2.60 47.79 -10.35
N ARG A 1031 -3.15 48.98 -10.14
CA ARG A 1031 -3.22 49.61 -8.80
C ARG A 1031 -4.65 49.66 -8.34
N THR A 1032 -4.88 49.31 -7.08
CA THR A 1032 -6.21 49.36 -6.49
C THR A 1032 -6.72 50.79 -6.35
N ILE A 1033 -8.02 50.98 -6.61
CA ILE A 1033 -8.76 52.21 -6.39
C ILE A 1033 -9.63 52.01 -5.13
N SER A 1034 -9.65 53.00 -4.24
CA SER A 1034 -10.50 52.99 -3.04
C SER A 1034 -11.97 53.27 -3.40
N LYS A 1035 -12.64 52.29 -4.01
CA LYS A 1035 -14.04 52.32 -4.41
C LYS A 1035 -14.69 50.97 -4.06
N ARG A 1036 -15.87 51.01 -3.46
CA ARG A 1036 -16.60 49.79 -3.07
C ARG A 1036 -17.26 49.15 -4.30
N VAL A 1037 -16.86 47.91 -4.61
CA VAL A 1037 -17.36 47.08 -5.71
C VAL A 1037 -17.45 45.63 -5.19
N ASP A 1038 -18.47 44.88 -5.58
CA ASP A 1038 -18.69 43.47 -5.14
C ASP A 1038 -18.73 43.27 -3.62
N GLY A 1039 -19.15 44.31 -2.88
CA GLY A 1039 -19.13 44.32 -1.41
C GLY A 1039 -17.74 44.53 -0.78
N LEU A 1040 -16.66 44.54 -1.58
CA LEU A 1040 -15.27 44.70 -1.15
C LEU A 1040 -14.85 46.18 -1.13
N ARG A 1041 -13.83 46.52 -0.31
CA ARG A 1041 -13.46 47.92 -0.01
C ARG A 1041 -12.72 48.62 -1.16
N ASN A 1042 -11.95 47.87 -1.93
CA ASN A 1042 -11.15 48.35 -3.03
C ASN A 1042 -11.62 47.69 -4.33
N CYS A 1043 -11.21 48.23 -5.47
CA CYS A 1043 -11.41 47.58 -6.76
C CYS A 1043 -10.18 47.76 -7.67
N LEU A 1044 -10.08 46.92 -8.68
CA LEU A 1044 -9.18 47.11 -9.82
C LEU A 1044 -10.00 47.49 -11.05
N GLU A 1045 -9.47 48.39 -11.87
CA GLU A 1045 -9.99 48.72 -13.19
C GLU A 1045 -9.14 47.99 -14.23
N LEU A 1046 -9.75 47.04 -14.95
CA LEU A 1046 -9.06 46.03 -15.74
C LEU A 1046 -9.45 46.12 -17.23
N PRO A 1047 -8.49 46.02 -18.16
CA PRO A 1047 -8.81 45.67 -19.53
C PRO A 1047 -9.20 44.19 -19.59
N LEU A 1048 -10.33 43.89 -20.23
CA LEU A 1048 -10.92 42.57 -20.26
C LEU A 1048 -11.47 42.27 -21.68
N PRO A 1049 -10.61 41.86 -22.63
CA PRO A 1049 -11.06 41.49 -23.97
C PRO A 1049 -12.01 40.27 -23.95
N SER A 1050 -12.85 40.13 -24.99
CA SER A 1050 -13.78 39.01 -25.11
C SER A 1050 -13.05 37.67 -25.17
N ARG A 1051 -13.62 36.64 -24.52
CA ARG A 1051 -13.04 35.29 -24.41
C ARG A 1051 -11.58 35.30 -23.94
N THR A 1052 -11.32 36.01 -22.84
CA THR A 1052 -9.99 36.02 -22.21
C THR A 1052 -10.08 35.77 -20.71
N ALA A 1053 -8.97 35.34 -20.14
CA ALA A 1053 -8.77 35.27 -18.70
C ALA A 1053 -7.39 35.78 -18.31
N GLN A 1054 -7.33 36.39 -17.13
CA GLN A 1054 -6.10 36.87 -16.52
C GLN A 1054 -5.99 36.43 -15.07
N VAL A 1055 -4.77 36.07 -14.66
CA VAL A 1055 -4.42 35.74 -13.28
C VAL A 1055 -3.43 36.77 -12.79
N SER A 1056 -3.78 37.45 -11.71
CA SER A 1056 -2.96 38.50 -11.10
C SER A 1056 -2.50 38.11 -9.71
N LEU A 1057 -1.21 38.30 -9.43
CA LEU A 1057 -0.62 38.12 -8.11
C LEU A 1057 -0.55 39.45 -7.37
N GLN A 1058 -1.01 39.47 -6.13
CA GLN A 1058 -0.85 40.62 -5.25
C GLN A 1058 0.61 40.79 -4.80
N ILE A 1059 1.21 41.94 -5.09
CA ILE A 1059 2.58 42.26 -4.67
C ILE A 1059 2.55 42.74 -3.21
N LYS A 1060 3.09 41.93 -2.29
CA LYS A 1060 3.31 42.38 -0.90
C LYS A 1060 4.50 43.33 -0.83
N SER A 1061 4.29 44.49 -0.21
CA SER A 1061 5.31 45.51 0.07
C SER A 1061 6.26 45.09 1.20
N ASP A 1062 6.88 43.92 1.11
CA ASP A 1062 7.94 43.53 2.04
C ASP A 1062 9.32 43.92 1.49
N LEU A 1063 10.03 44.77 2.23
CA LEU A 1063 11.37 45.30 1.96
C LEU A 1063 12.46 44.22 1.70
N LYS A 1064 12.18 42.93 1.91
CA LYS A 1064 13.11 41.82 1.67
C LYS A 1064 13.04 41.21 0.27
N THR A 1065 11.92 41.35 -0.45
CA THR A 1065 11.73 40.70 -1.77
C THR A 1065 12.32 41.53 -2.92
N LEU A 1066 12.57 42.82 -2.69
CA LEU A 1066 13.21 43.73 -3.64
C LEU A 1066 14.67 43.38 -3.97
N SER A 1067 15.36 42.61 -3.12
CA SER A 1067 16.73 42.15 -3.42
C SER A 1067 16.75 40.97 -4.41
N HIS A 1068 15.75 40.08 -4.35
CA HIS A 1068 15.69 38.91 -5.23
C HIS A 1068 15.23 39.29 -6.65
N LEU A 1069 14.25 40.18 -6.78
CA LEU A 1069 13.79 40.70 -8.09
C LEU A 1069 14.79 41.66 -8.75
N ARG A 1070 15.67 42.33 -7.99
CA ARG A 1070 16.78 43.10 -8.56
C ARG A 1070 17.86 42.20 -9.19
N SER A 1071 18.01 40.96 -8.72
CA SER A 1071 18.96 40.00 -9.31
C SER A 1071 18.52 39.49 -10.68
N GLN A 1072 17.21 39.29 -10.90
CA GLN A 1072 16.68 38.86 -12.21
C GLN A 1072 16.71 39.99 -13.27
N ARG A 1073 16.61 41.26 -12.87
CA ARG A 1073 16.79 42.40 -13.79
C ARG A 1073 18.23 42.56 -14.30
N HIS A 1074 19.22 42.00 -13.62
CA HIS A 1074 20.61 42.02 -14.09
C HIS A 1074 20.95 40.88 -15.05
N TYR A 1075 20.23 39.76 -15.03
CA TYR A 1075 20.45 38.67 -15.98
C TYR A 1075 19.85 38.96 -17.37
N CYS A 1076 18.65 39.56 -17.47
CA CYS A 1076 18.06 39.89 -18.78
C CYS A 1076 18.73 41.07 -19.52
N ASN A 1077 19.47 41.95 -18.82
CA ASN A 1077 20.17 43.05 -19.47
C ASN A 1077 21.61 42.69 -19.91
N ALA A 1078 22.17 41.56 -19.47
CA ALA A 1078 23.50 41.12 -19.88
C ALA A 1078 23.48 40.43 -21.26
N GLU A 1079 22.43 39.70 -21.61
CA GLU A 1079 22.32 39.02 -22.91
C GLU A 1079 21.97 39.95 -24.09
N PHE A 1080 21.52 41.19 -23.82
CA PHE A 1080 21.18 42.17 -24.86
C PHE A 1080 22.33 43.10 -25.26
N GLN A 1081 23.51 43.02 -24.61
CA GLN A 1081 24.69 43.82 -24.97
C GLN A 1081 25.82 43.04 -25.65
N GLU A 1082 25.74 41.71 -25.80
CA GLU A 1082 26.72 40.90 -26.55
C GLU A 1082 26.28 40.55 -27.99
N ARG A 1083 25.18 41.12 -28.49
CA ARG A 1083 24.78 41.04 -29.91
C ARG A 1083 24.54 42.43 -30.52
N LYS A 1084 25.55 43.30 -30.43
CA LYS A 1084 25.72 44.46 -31.31
C LYS A 1084 27.16 44.59 -31.77
#